data_AF-A0A7D9L9T6-F1
#
_entry.id   AF-A0A7D9L9T6-F1
#
_cell.length_a   1.000
_cell.length_b   1.000
_cell.length_c   1.000
_cell.angle_alpha   90.00
_cell.angle_beta   90.00
_cell.angle_gamma   90.00
#
_symmetry.space_group_name_H-M   'P 1'
#
loop_
_entity.id
_entity.type
_entity.pdbx_description
1 polymer ?
#
loop_
_entity_poly.entity_id
_entity_poly.type
_entity_poly.pdbx_seq_one_letter_code
_entity_poly.pdbx_strand_id
1 'polypeptide(L)'
;MVVNETFYTLRERTRRLTEEFKRQGYVVVEMWECDFIRDNKLTQHGLKLLRQRDFFINIHLNPRDALFGGRVSPAVMYAESGDKKIRYYDFTSLYPFVQKKYQYPTQHPTIIRGVENCARYNIDHIFGLIKCKILPPTNLLFPVLPYRATKLTFPLCRTCADTLCDACTHVDEEERILFGTWTSVEIQTALQHGYVIREIYEMYNYEHREKIFDTYVNMFIKLKQESSGVPRHCYDDDTGEIDDAKVNEYVAEYLKHEGVKLDANKITYNPGQRTVMKALLNSLWGKLAQNEDTAVVSFIDEFEELLQLVNDNSIDVTSLDFISDDVARTTHRKTGSLITLPNRNVVIASFATAYARLELFKILHCLQEDVLYYDTDSVIYVENVAKGHVLKTGSYLWQLTDELVDKKASEKWIELFSAAGPKAYSYRTNEYIYTHDDGAREKKRDEITHVKGFTLKGDTKKKSHLKVLRNVYEIEKRKFAHVTRNLHAQIIKLLMFKRLRKNFVLHSGNNLKCCTIPFEHPFMMMVCGPSQSGKSYFIENIIKNHEKLITPRIDKLIYLYTVDKYDSIKQHIRDNKQTSTLKTFEFIDCNQGIPSMEIIKEKLGENTLLVLDDLMVVATTDTTNLRHLNNIASRDSHHSNTFVIYVCQNLNFGSGKLRNCRVNSQYHIMCKSLTDCRDVEMIATNKKINQNKLHKILEDVGKKQYGYIVFDGCPKGYDNARVRTGIFPNDETVIYDV
;
A
#
# COMPACT_ATOMS: atom_id res chain seq x y z
N MET A 1 -28.93 12.16 6.93
CA MET A 1 -30.09 12.20 7.84
C MET A 1 -29.96 11.02 8.78
N VAL A 2 -29.85 11.28 10.08
CA VAL A 2 -29.84 10.24 11.12
C VAL A 2 -31.29 9.79 11.29
N VAL A 3 -31.60 8.55 10.92
CA VAL A 3 -32.91 7.94 11.19
C VAL A 3 -32.81 7.40 12.63
N ASN A 4 -33.73 7.84 13.51
CA ASN A 4 -33.94 7.48 14.93
C ASN A 4 -33.49 8.45 16.04
N GLU A 5 -32.93 9.63 15.75
CA GLU A 5 -32.74 10.67 16.77
C GLU A 5 -33.49 11.95 16.41
N THR A 6 -34.29 12.48 17.34
CA THR A 6 -34.92 13.79 17.14
C THR A 6 -33.86 14.89 17.23
N PHE A 7 -34.04 15.99 16.50
CA PHE A 7 -33.17 17.17 16.63
C PHE A 7 -33.08 17.68 18.07
N TYR A 8 -34.11 17.44 18.89
CA TYR A 8 -34.10 17.73 20.31
C TYR A 8 -33.07 16.90 21.07
N THR A 9 -33.00 15.59 20.81
CA THR A 9 -32.03 14.68 21.44
C THR A 9 -30.59 15.06 21.12
N LEU A 10 -30.32 15.41 19.85
CA LEU A 10 -29.00 15.88 19.41
C LEU A 10 -28.59 17.20 20.08
N ARG A 11 -29.54 18.12 20.23
CA ARG A 11 -29.33 19.40 20.92
C ARG A 11 -29.04 19.21 22.40
N GLU A 12 -29.79 18.35 23.09
CA GLU A 12 -29.56 18.04 24.50
C GLU A 12 -28.20 17.37 24.73
N ARG A 13 -27.77 16.48 23.83
CA ARG A 13 -26.45 15.86 23.90
C ARG A 13 -25.32 16.89 23.71
N THR A 14 -25.48 17.79 22.74
CA THR A 14 -24.54 18.91 22.51
C THR A 14 -24.44 19.80 23.74
N ARG A 15 -25.59 20.15 24.34
CA ARG A 15 -25.66 20.97 25.56
C ARG A 15 -24.95 20.31 26.74
N ARG A 16 -25.17 19.01 26.97
CA ARG A 16 -24.47 18.26 28.03
C ARG A 16 -22.95 18.25 27.83
N LEU A 17 -22.49 18.06 26.59
CA LEU A 17 -21.06 18.13 26.23
C LEU A 17 -20.48 19.52 26.49
N THR A 18 -21.18 20.57 26.10
CA THR A 18 -20.77 21.96 26.36
C THR A 18 -20.67 22.25 27.85
N GLU A 19 -21.65 21.83 28.64
CA GLU A 19 -21.66 22.00 30.09
C GLU A 19 -20.52 21.23 30.77
N GLU A 20 -20.17 20.06 30.25
CA GLU A 20 -19.01 19.28 30.70
C GLU A 20 -17.68 20.00 30.41
N PHE A 21 -17.49 20.48 29.17
CA PHE A 21 -16.29 21.23 28.80
C PHE A 21 -16.16 22.54 29.58
N LYS A 22 -17.27 23.26 29.81
CA LYS A 22 -17.25 24.47 30.66
C LYS A 22 -16.89 24.13 32.10
N ARG A 23 -17.39 23.02 32.66
CA ARG A 23 -17.03 22.54 34.01
C ARG A 23 -15.55 22.19 34.13
N GLN A 24 -14.94 21.72 33.04
CA GLN A 24 -13.50 21.45 32.97
C GLN A 24 -12.65 22.71 32.70
N GLY A 25 -13.25 23.91 32.71
CA GLY A 25 -12.54 25.18 32.58
C GLY A 25 -12.27 25.65 31.16
N TYR A 26 -12.80 24.96 30.14
CA TYR A 26 -12.64 25.38 28.75
C TYR A 26 -13.56 26.54 28.38
N VAL A 27 -13.06 27.46 27.55
CA VAL A 27 -13.90 28.48 26.89
C VAL A 27 -14.59 27.83 25.69
N VAL A 28 -15.87 27.50 25.85
CA VAL A 28 -16.65 26.83 24.80
C VAL A 28 -17.46 27.86 24.01
N VAL A 29 -17.26 27.89 22.69
CA VAL A 29 -18.04 28.70 21.75
C VAL A 29 -18.95 27.77 20.96
N GLU A 30 -20.26 27.92 21.14
CA GLU A 30 -21.26 27.19 20.36
C GLU A 30 -21.75 28.05 19.20
N MET A 31 -21.95 27.44 18.04
CA MET A 31 -22.48 28.12 16.87
C MET A 31 -23.36 27.15 16.09
N TRP A 32 -24.54 27.62 15.65
CA TRP A 32 -25.38 26.83 14.76
C TRP A 32 -24.71 26.67 13.40
N GLU A 33 -24.90 25.51 12.75
CA GLU A 33 -24.35 25.27 11.41
C GLU A 33 -24.76 26.36 10.41
N CYS A 34 -26.03 26.77 10.44
CA CYS A 34 -26.54 27.83 9.57
C CYS A 34 -25.93 29.20 9.88
N ASP A 35 -25.66 29.52 11.15
CA ASP A 35 -25.00 30.75 11.54
C ASP A 35 -23.51 30.70 11.21
N PHE A 36 -22.86 29.55 11.36
CA PHE A 36 -21.47 29.31 10.96
C PHE A 36 -21.26 29.46 9.45
N ILE A 37 -22.21 28.98 8.65
CA ILE A 37 -22.23 29.16 7.19
C ILE A 37 -22.50 30.63 6.83
N ARG A 38 -23.40 31.31 7.56
CA ARG A 38 -23.82 32.69 7.29
C ARG A 38 -22.77 33.72 7.66
N ASP A 39 -22.01 33.51 8.73
CA ASP A 39 -21.04 34.49 9.27
C ASP A 39 -19.81 34.69 8.37
N ASN A 40 -19.64 33.91 7.29
CA ASN A 40 -18.55 34.04 6.30
C ASN A 40 -17.13 34.13 6.89
N LYS A 41 -16.95 33.74 8.18
CA LYS A 41 -15.64 33.66 8.86
C LYS A 41 -14.70 32.62 8.24
N LEU A 42 -15.23 31.82 7.32
CA LEU A 42 -14.46 31.05 6.36
C LEU A 42 -14.05 31.96 5.19
N THR A 43 -12.96 32.71 5.37
CA THR A 43 -12.14 33.08 4.21
C THR A 43 -11.83 31.82 3.38
N GLN A 44 -11.50 31.96 2.09
CA GLN A 44 -10.99 30.83 1.28
C GLN A 44 -9.89 30.03 2.02
N HIS A 45 -9.16 30.67 2.94
CA HIS A 45 -8.18 30.06 3.83
C HIS A 45 -8.81 29.09 4.87
N GLY A 46 -9.90 29.44 5.52
CA GLY A 46 -10.62 28.57 6.47
C GLY A 46 -11.29 27.37 5.79
N LEU A 47 -11.81 27.54 4.56
CA LEU A 47 -12.31 26.42 3.75
C LEU A 47 -11.17 25.53 3.24
N LYS A 48 -9.97 26.08 3.02
CA LYS A 48 -8.76 25.31 2.73
C LYS A 48 -8.32 24.48 3.95
N LEU A 49 -8.42 25.05 5.16
CA LEU A 49 -8.13 24.39 6.45
C LEU A 49 -9.17 23.31 6.82
N LEU A 50 -10.46 23.53 6.52
CA LEU A 50 -11.52 22.52 6.71
C LEU A 50 -11.55 21.44 5.63
N ARG A 51 -11.16 21.74 4.37
CA ARG A 51 -10.90 20.72 3.34
C ARG A 51 -9.62 19.94 3.62
N GLN A 52 -8.69 20.57 4.36
CA GLN A 52 -7.60 19.93 5.09
C GLN A 52 -8.09 19.23 6.37
N ARG A 53 -9.38 18.88 6.53
CA ARG A 53 -9.82 18.07 7.68
C ARG A 53 -8.98 16.80 7.83
N ASP A 54 -8.59 16.16 6.73
CA ASP A 54 -7.64 15.03 6.76
C ASP A 54 -6.24 15.43 7.23
N PHE A 55 -5.79 16.66 6.96
CA PHE A 55 -4.53 17.20 7.46
C PHE A 55 -4.61 17.55 8.97
N PHE A 56 -5.70 18.16 9.45
CA PHE A 56 -5.91 18.49 10.88
C PHE A 56 -6.19 17.27 11.75
N ILE A 57 -6.97 16.30 11.25
CA ILE A 57 -7.15 14.99 11.89
C ILE A 57 -5.80 14.24 11.95
N ASN A 58 -4.96 14.38 10.92
CA ASN A 58 -3.60 13.83 10.91
C ASN A 58 -2.53 14.71 11.57
N ILE A 59 -2.83 15.87 12.17
CA ILE A 59 -1.85 16.58 12.99
C ILE A 59 -1.74 15.91 14.36
N HIS A 60 -2.87 15.44 14.90
CA HIS A 60 -2.87 14.82 16.21
C HIS A 60 -2.14 13.48 16.21
N LEU A 61 -1.35 13.25 17.25
CA LEU A 61 -0.60 12.04 17.46
C LEU A 61 -1.55 10.90 17.83
N ASN A 62 -1.60 9.88 16.97
CA ASN A 62 -2.20 8.60 17.30
C ASN A 62 -1.11 7.65 17.80
N PRO A 63 -1.15 7.19 19.06
CA PRO A 63 -0.14 6.29 19.61
C PRO A 63 0.06 4.99 18.81
N ARG A 64 -0.97 4.52 18.11
CA ARG A 64 -0.90 3.29 17.30
C ARG A 64 -0.05 3.46 16.04
N ASP A 65 0.13 4.69 15.55
CA ASP A 65 0.99 4.96 14.40
C ASP A 65 2.45 4.63 14.71
N ALA A 66 2.88 4.77 15.97
CA ALA A 66 4.23 4.46 16.44
C ALA A 66 4.50 2.95 16.63
N LEU A 67 3.47 2.11 16.60
CA LEU A 67 3.63 0.67 16.76
C LEU A 67 4.05 0.09 15.41
N PHE A 68 5.29 -0.40 15.28
CA PHE A 68 5.78 -1.09 14.09
C PHE A 68 6.24 -2.52 14.40
N GLY A 69 6.32 -3.38 13.38
CA GLY A 69 6.83 -4.75 13.51
C GLY A 69 8.37 -4.82 13.56
N GLY A 70 8.90 -6.03 13.42
CA GLY A 70 10.34 -6.28 13.25
C GLY A 70 10.87 -5.87 11.86
N ARG A 71 12.19 -5.72 11.75
CA ARG A 71 12.86 -5.42 10.47
C ARG A 71 13.15 -6.72 9.73
N VAL A 72 12.78 -6.80 8.45
CA VAL A 72 13.01 -8.00 7.64
C VAL A 72 13.38 -7.61 6.22
N SER A 73 14.53 -8.03 5.75
CA SER A 73 14.90 -7.91 4.33
C SER A 73 16.12 -8.78 4.01
N PRO A 74 16.23 -9.31 2.78
CA PRO A 74 17.53 -9.60 2.22
C PRO A 74 18.30 -8.28 2.04
N ALA A 75 19.56 -8.25 2.47
CA ALA A 75 20.52 -7.24 2.06
C ALA A 75 21.18 -7.65 0.73
N VAL A 76 21.36 -8.97 0.54
CA VAL A 76 21.92 -9.57 -0.66
C VAL A 76 21.03 -10.76 -1.09
N MET A 77 20.81 -10.90 -2.40
CA MET A 77 19.94 -11.97 -2.94
C MET A 77 20.70 -13.28 -3.18
N TYR A 78 22.03 -13.24 -3.27
CA TYR A 78 22.90 -14.39 -3.51
C TYR A 78 24.30 -14.17 -2.94
N ALA A 79 24.84 -15.14 -2.21
CA ALA A 79 26.20 -15.13 -1.73
C ALA A 79 26.80 -16.53 -1.68
N GLU A 80 28.09 -16.62 -2.01
CA GLU A 80 28.92 -17.81 -1.84
C GLU A 80 29.97 -17.49 -0.79
N SER A 81 30.28 -18.47 0.06
CA SER A 81 31.18 -18.26 1.19
C SER A 81 32.62 -17.98 0.74
N GLY A 82 33.05 -18.60 -0.37
CA GLY A 82 34.44 -18.56 -0.83
C GLY A 82 35.37 -19.02 0.30
N ASP A 83 36.42 -18.23 0.57
CA ASP A 83 37.37 -18.47 1.66
C ASP A 83 36.85 -18.02 3.04
N LYS A 84 35.70 -17.35 3.11
CA LYS A 84 35.07 -16.88 4.36
C LYS A 84 33.93 -17.81 4.78
N LYS A 85 33.52 -17.72 6.05
CA LYS A 85 32.38 -18.48 6.58
C LYS A 85 31.15 -17.60 6.62
N ILE A 86 30.02 -18.09 6.13
CA ILE A 86 28.72 -17.43 6.32
C ILE A 86 28.06 -18.01 7.57
N ARG A 87 27.73 -17.15 8.53
CA ARG A 87 27.14 -17.49 9.83
C ARG A 87 25.67 -17.12 9.87
N TYR A 88 24.88 -17.86 10.66
CA TYR A 88 23.46 -17.58 10.87
C TYR A 88 23.14 -17.53 12.36
N TYR A 89 23.02 -16.33 12.91
CA TYR A 89 22.87 -16.09 14.34
C TYR A 89 21.50 -15.52 14.69
N ASP A 90 20.95 -15.94 15.82
CA ASP A 90 19.67 -15.51 16.36
C ASP A 90 19.82 -15.00 17.80
N PHE A 91 19.11 -13.94 18.16
CA PHE A 91 19.07 -13.45 19.54
C PHE A 91 18.32 -14.43 20.44
N THR A 92 18.94 -14.85 21.53
CA THR A 92 18.27 -15.62 22.56
C THR A 92 17.19 -14.78 23.24
N SER A 93 15.94 -14.93 22.78
CA SER A 93 14.75 -14.25 23.33
C SER A 93 14.85 -12.71 23.33
N LEU A 94 14.94 -12.12 22.13
CA LEU A 94 15.08 -10.66 21.93
C LEU A 94 13.99 -9.82 22.61
N TYR A 95 12.71 -10.15 22.44
CA TYR A 95 11.61 -9.36 23.05
C TYR A 95 11.63 -9.41 24.59
N PRO A 96 11.77 -10.59 25.22
CA PRO A 96 11.96 -10.66 26.67
C PRO A 96 13.18 -9.90 27.17
N PHE A 97 14.28 -9.94 26.41
CA PHE A 97 15.47 -9.17 26.74
C PHE A 97 15.17 -7.67 26.82
N VAL A 98 14.57 -7.10 25.77
CA VAL A 98 14.33 -5.65 25.74
C VAL A 98 13.32 -5.23 26.81
N GLN A 99 12.33 -6.09 27.09
CA GLN A 99 11.38 -5.90 28.20
C GLN A 99 12.09 -5.82 29.56
N LYS A 100 13.08 -6.68 29.80
CA LYS A 100 13.85 -6.70 31.04
C LYS A 100 14.88 -5.58 31.14
N LYS A 101 15.57 -5.28 30.03
CA LYS A 101 16.71 -4.34 30.03
C LYS A 101 16.28 -2.88 30.12
N TYR A 102 15.24 -2.50 29.38
CA TYR A 102 14.92 -1.09 29.14
C TYR A 102 13.82 -0.55 30.05
N GLN A 103 13.78 0.78 30.16
CA GLN A 103 12.71 1.49 30.83
C GLN A 103 11.56 1.75 29.87
N TYR A 104 10.35 1.76 30.40
CA TYR A 104 9.10 1.97 29.68
C TYR A 104 8.34 3.16 30.28
N PRO A 105 7.57 3.90 29.46
CA PRO A 105 6.77 5.00 29.96
C PRO A 105 5.72 4.50 30.95
N THR A 106 5.63 5.17 32.10
CA THR A 106 4.62 4.92 33.13
C THR A 106 3.82 6.20 33.39
N GLN A 107 2.61 6.05 33.94
CA GLN A 107 1.65 7.15 34.15
C GLN A 107 1.17 7.82 32.84
N HIS A 108 0.55 9.00 32.96
CA HIS A 108 0.04 9.77 31.83
C HIS A 108 1.10 10.72 31.27
N PRO A 109 1.15 10.94 29.95
CA PRO A 109 2.08 11.89 29.35
C PRO A 109 1.61 13.33 29.52
N THR A 110 2.56 14.24 29.60
CA THR A 110 2.35 15.65 29.28
C THR A 110 2.31 15.79 27.76
N ILE A 111 1.18 16.27 27.23
CA ILE A 111 0.96 16.43 25.80
C ILE A 111 1.38 17.84 25.38
N ILE A 112 2.38 17.93 24.50
CA ILE A 112 2.91 19.18 23.96
C ILE A 112 2.40 19.33 22.53
N ARG A 113 1.61 20.36 22.27
CA ARG A 113 0.93 20.58 20.98
C ARG A 113 1.40 21.83 20.28
N GLY A 114 1.46 21.74 18.95
CA GLY A 114 1.74 22.86 18.08
C GLY A 114 3.25 23.03 17.86
N VAL A 115 3.59 23.37 16.63
CA VAL A 115 4.98 23.42 16.14
C VAL A 115 5.83 24.38 16.96
N GLU A 116 5.28 25.57 17.27
CA GLU A 116 5.96 26.59 18.05
C GLU A 116 6.27 26.16 19.49
N ASN A 117 5.36 25.41 20.12
CA ASN A 117 5.58 24.91 21.48
C ASN A 117 6.57 23.73 21.46
N CYS A 118 6.44 22.83 20.49
CA CYS A 118 7.34 21.69 20.34
C CYS A 118 8.79 22.13 20.10
N ALA A 119 9.00 23.20 19.33
CA ALA A 119 10.32 23.75 19.03
C ALA A 119 11.08 24.26 20.28
N ARG A 120 10.39 24.49 21.41
CA ARG A 120 11.02 24.95 22.67
C ARG A 120 11.67 23.83 23.47
N TYR A 121 11.39 22.58 23.15
CA TYR A 121 11.87 21.43 23.90
C TYR A 121 13.14 20.85 23.27
N ASN A 122 14.09 20.45 24.13
CA ASN A 122 15.20 19.62 23.70
C ASN A 122 14.75 18.16 23.56
N ILE A 123 14.87 17.60 22.35
CA ILE A 123 14.45 16.25 22.00
C ILE A 123 15.22 15.17 22.76
N ASP A 124 16.45 15.45 23.18
CA ASP A 124 17.24 14.51 24.00
C ASP A 124 16.61 14.29 25.38
N HIS A 125 15.78 15.24 25.85
CA HIS A 125 15.09 15.15 27.13
C HIS A 125 13.66 14.61 27.02
N ILE A 126 13.17 14.40 25.79
CA ILE A 126 11.82 13.88 25.57
C ILE A 126 11.83 12.34 25.64
N PHE A 127 10.93 11.79 26.45
CA PHE A 127 10.72 10.35 26.56
C PHE A 127 9.27 10.00 26.27
N GLY A 128 8.99 9.43 25.10
CA GLY A 128 7.61 9.05 24.73
C GLY A 128 7.42 8.93 23.24
N LEU A 129 6.38 9.56 22.70
CA LEU A 129 6.05 9.52 21.26
C LEU A 129 6.20 10.89 20.62
N ILE A 130 6.71 10.92 19.40
CA ILE A 130 6.98 12.16 18.66
C ILE A 130 6.38 12.03 17.27
N LYS A 131 5.51 12.97 16.91
CA LYS A 131 4.97 13.09 15.56
C LYS A 131 5.66 14.22 14.81
N CYS A 132 6.38 13.90 13.75
CA CYS A 132 7.27 14.85 13.09
C CYS A 132 7.44 14.58 11.59
N LYS A 133 7.93 15.61 10.88
CA LYS A 133 8.64 15.48 9.61
C LYS A 133 10.12 15.32 9.90
N ILE A 134 10.73 14.27 9.36
CA ILE A 134 12.15 13.98 9.54
C ILE A 134 12.79 13.60 8.20
N LEU A 135 13.89 14.27 7.87
CA LEU A 135 14.66 14.05 6.66
C LEU A 135 15.73 12.98 6.93
N PRO A 136 15.72 11.84 6.22
CA PRO A 136 16.79 10.85 6.32
C PRO A 136 18.10 11.31 5.66
N PRO A 137 19.26 10.77 6.07
CA PRO A 137 20.52 10.96 5.34
C PRO A 137 20.45 10.29 3.95
N THR A 138 21.36 10.64 3.05
CA THR A 138 21.40 10.07 1.69
C THR A 138 22.17 8.76 1.58
N ASN A 139 23.07 8.47 2.54
CA ASN A 139 23.98 7.34 2.46
C ASN A 139 24.05 6.57 3.79
N LEU A 140 23.00 5.80 4.06
CA LEU A 140 22.94 4.92 5.23
C LEU A 140 22.44 3.53 4.81
N LEU A 141 23.33 2.53 4.85
CA LEU A 141 23.05 1.18 4.35
C LEU A 141 21.83 0.54 5.04
N PHE A 142 21.72 0.74 6.35
CA PHE A 142 20.57 0.30 7.14
C PHE A 142 19.86 1.52 7.75
N PRO A 143 18.77 2.01 7.14
CA PRO A 143 18.05 3.19 7.66
C PRO A 143 17.49 2.95 9.05
N VAL A 144 17.42 3.94 9.94
CA VAL A 144 16.98 3.70 11.34
C VAL A 144 15.46 3.57 11.43
N LEU A 145 14.74 4.51 10.82
CA LEU A 145 13.31 4.67 11.07
C LEU A 145 12.43 3.76 10.22
N PRO A 146 11.42 3.10 10.83
CA PRO A 146 10.38 2.39 10.10
C PRO A 146 9.45 3.37 9.38
N TYR A 147 8.99 3.00 8.19
CA TYR A 147 7.98 3.75 7.43
C TYR A 147 6.99 2.78 6.78
N ARG A 148 5.69 3.08 6.92
CA ARG A 148 4.61 2.31 6.31
C ARG A 148 4.19 2.96 4.99
N ALA A 149 4.67 2.38 3.90
CA ALA A 149 4.08 2.58 2.57
C ALA A 149 2.98 1.52 2.36
N THR A 150 3.01 0.80 1.23
CA THR A 150 2.19 -0.42 1.04
C THR A 150 2.56 -1.55 2.01
N LYS A 151 3.81 -1.56 2.47
CA LYS A 151 4.36 -2.49 3.47
C LYS A 151 5.25 -1.73 4.45
N LEU A 152 5.62 -2.37 5.55
CA LEU A 152 6.64 -1.86 6.45
C LEU A 152 8.01 -1.92 5.77
N THR A 153 8.64 -0.76 5.63
CA THR A 153 9.97 -0.59 5.02
C THR A 153 10.84 0.29 5.92
N PHE A 154 12.13 0.39 5.58
CA PHE A 154 13.08 1.30 6.24
C PHE A 154 13.78 2.13 5.15
N PRO A 155 13.14 3.19 4.65
CA PRO A 155 13.64 3.94 3.50
C PRO A 155 14.43 5.20 3.91
N LEU A 156 15.23 5.70 2.97
CA LEU A 156 15.85 7.04 3.03
C LEU A 156 15.13 8.10 2.20
N CYS A 157 14.05 7.70 1.52
CA CYS A 157 13.21 8.56 0.69
C CYS A 157 11.77 8.04 0.74
N ARG A 158 10.86 8.91 1.21
CA ARG A 158 9.42 8.65 1.22
C ARG A 158 8.90 8.26 -0.17
N THR A 159 9.13 9.10 -1.18
CA THR A 159 8.62 8.86 -2.54
C THR A 159 9.07 7.51 -3.08
N CYS A 160 10.36 7.14 -2.93
CA CYS A 160 10.84 5.83 -3.37
C CYS A 160 10.13 4.65 -2.68
N ALA A 161 9.82 4.78 -1.39
CA ALA A 161 9.10 3.75 -0.66
C ALA A 161 7.64 3.62 -1.11
N ASP A 162 7.00 4.75 -1.41
CA ASP A 162 5.60 4.81 -1.86
C ASP A 162 5.43 4.35 -3.31
N THR A 163 6.38 4.68 -4.20
CA THR A 163 6.31 4.37 -5.64
C THR A 163 7.10 3.12 -6.06
N LEU A 164 7.83 2.48 -5.13
CA LEU A 164 8.68 1.31 -5.40
C LEU A 164 9.74 1.57 -6.50
N CYS A 165 10.51 2.65 -6.34
CA CYS A 165 11.55 3.02 -7.30
C CYS A 165 12.84 2.19 -7.13
N ASP A 166 13.46 1.77 -8.23
CA ASP A 166 14.70 0.97 -8.24
C ASP A 166 15.96 1.79 -7.89
N ALA A 167 16.01 3.05 -8.30
CA ALA A 167 17.16 3.95 -8.04
C ALA A 167 16.67 5.35 -7.71
N CYS A 168 17.01 5.82 -6.51
CA CYS A 168 16.58 7.14 -6.04
C CYS A 168 17.28 8.26 -6.84
N THR A 169 16.50 9.07 -7.55
CA THR A 169 16.99 10.30 -8.22
C THR A 169 16.42 11.59 -7.59
N HIS A 170 15.62 11.45 -6.54
CA HIS A 170 15.01 12.57 -5.82
C HIS A 170 16.10 13.38 -5.09
N VAL A 171 16.32 14.60 -5.57
CA VAL A 171 17.24 15.57 -4.96
C VAL A 171 16.48 16.51 -4.03
N ASP A 172 15.19 16.73 -4.28
CA ASP A 172 14.33 17.54 -3.42
C ASP A 172 14.14 16.83 -2.07
N GLU A 173 14.41 17.57 -1.00
CA GLU A 173 14.25 17.06 0.36
C GLU A 173 12.79 16.76 0.70
N GLU A 174 11.83 17.54 0.19
CA GLU A 174 10.39 17.34 0.47
C GLU A 174 9.85 16.00 -0.09
N GLU A 175 10.46 15.49 -1.15
CA GLU A 175 10.19 14.15 -1.69
C GLU A 175 10.76 13.04 -0.79
N ARG A 176 11.80 13.34 -0.03
CA ARG A 176 12.50 12.36 0.81
C ARG A 176 12.00 12.32 2.25
N ILE A 177 11.51 13.44 2.77
CA ILE A 177 11.03 13.60 4.15
C ILE A 177 10.01 12.51 4.49
N LEU A 178 10.26 11.83 5.61
CA LEU A 178 9.32 10.91 6.22
C LEU A 178 8.40 11.72 7.15
N PHE A 179 7.10 11.45 7.09
CA PHE A 179 6.12 11.97 8.04
C PHE A 179 5.48 10.81 8.79
N GLY A 180 5.46 10.90 10.11
CA GLY A 180 4.95 9.82 10.94
C GLY A 180 5.11 10.07 12.43
N THR A 181 4.74 9.05 13.20
CA THR A 181 4.90 9.02 14.66
C THR A 181 5.88 7.92 15.02
N TRP A 182 6.88 8.24 15.83
CA TRP A 182 7.87 7.27 16.30
C TRP A 182 8.07 7.39 17.81
N THR A 183 8.69 6.37 18.39
CA THR A 183 9.18 6.45 19.77
C THR A 183 10.36 7.42 19.85
N SER A 184 10.50 8.13 20.97
CA SER A 184 11.61 9.07 21.14
C SER A 184 12.97 8.39 21.06
N VAL A 185 13.08 7.13 21.48
CA VAL A 185 14.33 6.34 21.39
C VAL A 185 14.75 6.03 19.94
N GLU A 186 13.78 5.84 19.04
CA GLU A 186 14.05 5.70 17.60
C GLU A 186 14.46 7.04 16.99
N ILE A 187 13.79 8.14 17.36
CA ILE A 187 14.13 9.48 16.89
C ILE A 187 15.53 9.88 17.33
N GLN A 188 15.87 9.70 18.61
CA GLN A 188 17.20 10.00 19.15
C GLN A 188 18.28 9.17 18.44
N THR A 189 18.02 7.88 18.20
CA THR A 189 18.95 7.04 17.43
C THR A 189 19.07 7.53 15.98
N ALA A 190 17.97 7.93 15.34
CA ALA A 190 17.98 8.43 13.97
C ALA A 190 18.82 9.72 13.87
N LEU A 191 18.65 10.66 14.81
CA LEU A 191 19.44 11.89 14.86
C LEU A 191 20.95 11.62 14.95
N GLN A 192 21.36 10.63 15.77
CA GLN A 192 22.76 10.18 15.87
C GLN A 192 23.32 9.64 14.54
N HIS A 193 22.45 9.20 13.62
CA HIS A 193 22.83 8.65 12.31
C HIS A 193 22.52 9.63 11.16
N GLY A 194 22.50 10.93 11.44
CA GLY A 194 22.43 11.98 10.42
C GLY A 194 21.04 12.29 9.89
N TYR A 195 19.98 11.84 10.57
CA TYR A 195 18.62 12.32 10.30
C TYR A 195 18.46 13.75 10.82
N VAL A 196 17.64 14.55 10.14
CA VAL A 196 17.36 15.95 10.52
C VAL A 196 15.86 16.13 10.70
N ILE A 197 15.43 16.47 11.91
CA ILE A 197 14.03 16.85 12.15
C ILE A 197 13.76 18.18 11.43
N ARG A 198 12.71 18.21 10.62
CA ARG A 198 12.25 19.42 9.93
C ARG A 198 11.16 20.13 10.71
N GLU A 199 10.22 19.37 11.26
CA GLU A 199 9.08 19.94 11.97
C GLU A 199 8.50 18.91 12.95
N ILE A 200 8.12 19.34 14.15
CA ILE A 200 7.44 18.50 15.16
C ILE A 200 6.06 19.07 15.42
N TYR A 201 5.03 18.25 15.31
CA TYR A 201 3.64 18.69 15.41
C TYR A 201 3.06 18.46 16.81
N GLU A 202 3.37 17.30 17.40
CA GLU A 202 2.90 16.92 18.73
C GLU A 202 3.86 15.92 19.37
N MET A 203 4.05 16.03 20.68
CA MET A 203 4.86 15.11 21.48
C MET A 203 4.09 14.67 22.73
N TYR A 204 4.17 13.38 23.02
CA TYR A 204 3.75 12.83 24.31
C TYR A 204 5.01 12.61 25.12
N ASN A 205 5.20 13.42 26.16
CA ASN A 205 6.36 13.30 27.05
C ASN A 205 5.95 12.65 28.38
N TYR A 206 6.59 11.54 28.72
CA TYR A 206 6.40 10.83 29.97
C TYR A 206 7.55 11.18 30.92
N GLU A 207 7.22 11.88 32.01
CA GLU A 207 8.20 12.21 33.06
C GLU A 207 8.63 10.97 33.84
N HIS A 208 7.72 10.00 33.96
CA HIS A 208 7.95 8.74 34.67
C HIS A 208 8.29 7.60 33.70
N ARG A 209 9.37 6.87 34.01
CA ARG A 209 9.80 5.68 33.27
C ARG A 209 10.46 4.66 34.18
N GLU A 210 10.05 3.39 34.05
CA GLU A 210 10.45 2.30 34.95
C GLU A 210 10.70 0.98 34.22
N LYS A 211 11.41 0.05 34.87
CA LYS A 211 11.56 -1.33 34.40
C LYS A 211 10.39 -2.19 34.89
N ILE A 212 9.31 -2.21 34.12
CA ILE A 212 8.04 -2.81 34.55
C ILE A 212 7.91 -4.32 34.29
N PHE A 213 8.81 -4.93 33.51
CA PHE A 213 8.70 -6.33 33.09
C PHE A 213 9.70 -7.29 33.76
N ASP A 214 10.63 -6.80 34.56
CA ASP A 214 11.73 -7.61 35.11
C ASP A 214 11.22 -8.86 35.86
N THR A 215 10.30 -8.68 36.81
CA THR A 215 9.68 -9.79 37.57
C THR A 215 8.99 -10.81 36.67
N TYR A 216 8.22 -10.34 35.68
CA TYR A 216 7.49 -11.20 34.74
C TYR A 216 8.46 -12.03 33.89
N VAL A 217 9.47 -11.38 33.30
CA VAL A 217 10.47 -12.02 32.46
C VAL A 217 11.28 -13.02 33.27
N ASN A 218 11.74 -12.66 34.48
CA ASN A 218 12.52 -13.53 35.35
C ASN A 218 11.74 -14.79 35.74
N MET A 219 10.45 -14.67 36.04
CA MET A 219 9.59 -15.81 36.36
C MET A 219 9.49 -16.79 35.19
N PHE A 220 9.15 -16.32 33.99
CA PHE A 220 8.95 -17.21 32.85
C PHE A 220 10.25 -17.72 32.24
N ILE A 221 11.35 -16.96 32.31
CA ILE A 221 12.69 -17.45 31.92
C ILE A 221 13.12 -18.57 32.85
N LYS A 222 12.96 -18.41 34.17
CA LYS A 222 13.25 -19.46 35.15
C LYS A 222 12.53 -20.76 34.80
N LEU A 223 11.20 -20.70 34.68
CA LEU A 223 10.38 -21.88 34.38
C LEU A 223 10.72 -22.48 33.02
N LYS A 224 10.95 -21.65 32.00
CA LYS A 224 11.40 -22.10 30.66
C LYS A 224 12.72 -22.84 30.75
N GLN A 225 13.67 -22.34 31.54
CA GLN A 225 15.01 -22.91 31.64
C GLN A 225 15.02 -24.20 32.47
N GLU A 226 14.29 -24.23 33.59
CA GLU A 226 14.09 -25.45 34.40
C GLU A 226 13.42 -26.56 33.58
N SER A 227 12.49 -26.24 32.69
CA SER A 227 11.86 -27.21 31.78
C SER A 227 12.72 -27.62 30.57
N SER A 228 13.92 -27.07 30.41
CA SER A 228 14.80 -27.37 29.25
C SER A 228 15.63 -28.63 29.41
N GLY A 229 15.63 -29.23 30.61
CA GLY A 229 16.54 -30.30 30.97
C GLY A 229 17.95 -29.81 31.30
N VAL A 230 18.75 -30.72 31.85
CA VAL A 230 20.13 -30.45 32.27
C VAL A 230 20.99 -30.16 31.02
N PRO A 231 21.80 -29.08 31.03
CA PRO A 231 22.71 -28.79 29.94
C PRO A 231 23.72 -29.92 29.70
N ARG A 232 24.15 -30.14 28.45
CA ARG A 232 25.08 -31.22 28.10
C ARG A 232 26.43 -31.13 28.84
N HIS A 233 26.92 -29.92 29.08
CA HIS A 233 28.20 -29.73 29.79
C HIS A 233 28.12 -30.14 31.26
N CYS A 234 26.92 -30.35 31.82
CA CYS A 234 26.73 -30.86 33.17
C CYS A 234 26.72 -32.39 33.23
N TYR A 235 26.94 -33.08 32.12
CA TYR A 235 27.15 -34.52 32.12
C TYR A 235 28.64 -34.81 32.19
N ASP A 236 28.99 -35.94 32.80
CA ASP A 236 30.33 -36.50 32.73
C ASP A 236 30.58 -37.07 31.32
N ASP A 237 31.72 -36.74 30.72
CA ASP A 237 32.03 -37.15 29.36
C ASP A 237 32.34 -38.65 29.24
N ASP A 238 32.79 -39.29 30.33
CA ASP A 238 33.16 -40.71 30.36
C ASP A 238 31.98 -41.60 30.77
N THR A 239 31.17 -41.19 31.77
CA THR A 239 30.06 -42.00 32.29
C THR A 239 28.70 -41.63 31.70
N GLY A 240 28.54 -40.41 31.16
CA GLY A 240 27.26 -39.89 30.68
C GLY A 240 26.23 -39.63 31.79
N GLU A 241 26.65 -39.69 33.07
CA GLU A 241 25.81 -39.36 34.23
C GLU A 241 25.82 -37.85 34.50
N ILE A 242 24.84 -37.36 35.28
CA ILE A 242 24.76 -35.95 35.66
C ILE A 242 25.79 -35.67 36.76
N ASP A 243 26.62 -34.65 36.54
CA ASP A 243 27.56 -34.13 37.53
C ASP A 243 26.91 -32.98 38.31
N ASP A 244 26.54 -33.24 39.57
CA ASP A 244 25.90 -32.27 40.45
C ASP A 244 26.75 -31.02 40.71
N ALA A 245 28.09 -31.12 40.68
CA ALA A 245 28.95 -29.95 40.83
C ALA A 245 28.82 -29.01 39.63
N LYS A 246 28.80 -29.57 38.41
CA LYS A 246 28.59 -28.80 37.17
C LYS A 246 27.17 -28.24 37.07
N VAL A 247 26.16 -28.95 37.59
CA VAL A 247 24.80 -28.41 37.70
C VAL A 247 24.76 -27.20 38.63
N ASN A 248 25.41 -27.28 39.79
CA ASN A 248 25.49 -26.17 40.75
C ASN A 248 26.25 -24.97 40.19
N GLU A 249 27.36 -25.20 39.47
CA GLU A 249 28.08 -24.16 38.74
C GLU A 249 27.19 -23.49 37.71
N TYR A 250 26.49 -24.26 36.88
CA TYR A 250 25.53 -23.74 35.90
C TYR A 250 24.44 -22.88 36.56
N VAL A 251 23.88 -23.30 37.69
CA VAL A 251 22.88 -22.51 38.45
C VAL A 251 23.50 -21.21 38.97
N ALA A 252 24.73 -21.24 39.48
CA ALA A 252 25.44 -20.06 39.97
C ALA A 252 25.77 -19.07 38.83
N GLU A 253 26.22 -19.58 37.68
CA GLU A 253 26.45 -18.78 36.48
C GLU A 253 25.16 -18.15 35.96
N TYR A 254 24.06 -18.91 35.93
CA TYR A 254 22.76 -18.38 35.51
C TYR A 254 22.29 -17.26 36.45
N LEU A 255 22.47 -17.41 37.76
CA LEU A 255 22.19 -16.34 38.71
C LEU A 255 23.09 -15.11 38.49
N LYS A 256 24.38 -15.32 38.21
CA LYS A 256 25.35 -14.24 37.96
C LYS A 256 25.03 -13.46 36.67
N HIS A 257 24.70 -14.16 35.59
CA HIS A 257 24.48 -13.57 34.27
C HIS A 257 23.05 -13.04 34.10
N GLU A 258 22.04 -13.76 34.58
CA GLU A 258 20.63 -13.39 34.41
C GLU A 258 20.01 -12.74 35.65
N GLY A 259 20.61 -12.84 36.83
CA GLY A 259 19.94 -12.47 38.08
C GLY A 259 18.78 -13.42 38.44
N VAL A 260 18.71 -14.60 37.82
CA VAL A 260 17.62 -15.57 37.99
C VAL A 260 18.16 -16.81 38.70
N LYS A 261 17.64 -17.09 39.90
CA LYS A 261 17.99 -18.29 40.66
C LYS A 261 17.16 -19.49 40.19
N LEU A 262 17.79 -20.41 39.48
CA LEU A 262 17.23 -21.71 39.12
C LEU A 262 17.18 -22.65 40.33
N ASP A 263 16.20 -23.55 40.35
CA ASP A 263 16.07 -24.64 41.33
C ASP A 263 16.63 -25.91 40.71
N ALA A 264 17.83 -26.33 41.14
CA ALA A 264 18.56 -27.47 40.58
C ALA A 264 17.70 -28.74 40.51
N ASN A 265 16.87 -28.99 41.52
CA ASN A 265 16.01 -30.16 41.64
C ASN A 265 14.84 -30.15 40.63
N LYS A 266 14.55 -29.01 40.01
CA LYS A 266 13.46 -28.85 39.04
C LYS A 266 13.96 -28.81 37.60
N ILE A 267 15.28 -28.82 37.38
CA ILE A 267 15.87 -28.85 36.04
C ILE A 267 15.61 -30.21 35.42
N THR A 268 14.53 -30.31 34.67
CA THR A 268 14.03 -31.55 34.08
C THR A 268 13.54 -31.29 32.66
N TYR A 269 13.77 -32.22 31.75
CA TYR A 269 13.35 -32.04 30.36
C TYR A 269 11.82 -32.20 30.26
N ASN A 270 11.11 -31.09 30.05
CA ASN A 270 9.68 -31.07 29.85
C ASN A 270 9.31 -30.20 28.63
N PRO A 271 9.17 -30.82 27.43
CA PRO A 271 8.95 -30.06 26.19
C PRO A 271 7.60 -29.32 26.17
N GLY A 272 6.56 -29.88 26.80
CA GLY A 272 5.24 -29.26 26.87
C GLY A 272 5.26 -27.99 27.73
N GLN A 273 5.77 -28.10 28.95
CA GLN A 273 5.91 -26.96 29.87
C GLN A 273 6.83 -25.89 29.27
N ARG A 274 7.98 -26.28 28.71
CA ARG A 274 8.89 -25.35 28.02
C ARG A 274 8.19 -24.55 26.93
N THR A 275 7.33 -25.20 26.14
CA THR A 275 6.57 -24.56 25.06
C THR A 275 5.60 -23.52 25.60
N VAL A 276 4.85 -23.86 26.66
CA VAL A 276 3.92 -22.92 27.32
C VAL A 276 4.66 -21.74 27.92
N MET A 277 5.76 -21.97 28.65
CA MET A 277 6.55 -20.89 29.26
C MET A 277 7.16 -19.97 28.20
N LYS A 278 7.68 -20.52 27.10
CA LYS A 278 8.17 -19.74 25.95
C LYS A 278 7.05 -18.90 25.31
N ALA A 279 5.86 -19.47 25.17
CA ALA A 279 4.72 -18.76 24.60
C ALA A 279 4.29 -17.58 25.48
N LEU A 280 4.14 -17.79 26.80
CA LEU A 280 3.78 -16.72 27.74
C LEU A 280 4.84 -15.61 27.74
N LEU A 281 6.11 -15.99 27.82
CA LEU A 281 7.25 -15.08 27.78
C LEU A 281 7.22 -14.14 26.54
N ASN A 282 6.84 -14.67 25.37
CA ASN A 282 6.80 -13.89 24.12
C ASN A 282 5.47 -13.18 23.84
N SER A 283 4.37 -13.56 24.50
CA SER A 283 3.02 -13.08 24.15
C SER A 283 2.65 -11.75 24.80
N LEU A 284 3.35 -11.33 25.87
CA LEU A 284 2.95 -10.18 26.67
C LEU A 284 2.88 -8.88 25.87
N TRP A 285 3.93 -8.54 25.11
CA TRP A 285 3.93 -7.30 24.32
C TRP A 285 2.86 -7.33 23.22
N GLY A 286 2.63 -8.51 22.62
CA GLY A 286 1.61 -8.70 21.60
C GLY A 286 0.20 -8.45 22.15
N LYS A 287 -0.04 -8.83 23.41
CA LYS A 287 -1.29 -8.55 24.11
C LYS A 287 -1.50 -7.05 24.34
N LEU A 288 -0.44 -6.33 24.72
CA LEU A 288 -0.47 -4.87 24.88
C LEU A 288 -0.74 -4.14 23.55
N ALA A 289 -0.32 -4.72 22.43
CA ALA A 289 -0.50 -4.20 21.08
C ALA A 289 -1.86 -4.51 20.43
N GLN A 290 -2.69 -5.36 21.08
CA GLN A 290 -3.92 -5.90 20.49
C GLN A 290 -4.81 -4.80 19.90
N ASN A 291 -5.31 -5.00 18.69
CA ASN A 291 -6.15 -4.00 18.03
C ASN A 291 -7.50 -3.86 18.75
N GLU A 292 -7.93 -2.62 18.97
CA GLU A 292 -9.24 -2.28 19.56
C GLU A 292 -10.34 -2.34 18.51
N ASP A 293 -9.98 -2.02 17.27
CA ASP A 293 -10.86 -2.02 16.12
C ASP A 293 -10.77 -3.38 15.39
N THR A 294 -11.20 -4.45 16.06
CA THR A 294 -11.32 -5.76 15.42
C THR A 294 -12.61 -5.80 14.63
N ALA A 295 -12.50 -5.85 13.30
CA ALA A 295 -13.63 -6.14 12.45
C ALA A 295 -14.21 -7.52 12.81
N VAL A 296 -15.51 -7.56 13.04
CA VAL A 296 -16.27 -8.77 13.32
C VAL A 296 -16.78 -9.31 11.99
N VAL A 297 -16.62 -10.62 11.80
CA VAL A 297 -17.22 -11.32 10.68
C VAL A 297 -18.50 -11.97 11.17
N SER A 298 -19.64 -11.57 10.63
CA SER A 298 -20.94 -12.20 10.90
C SER A 298 -21.46 -12.90 9.65
N PHE A 299 -22.12 -14.04 9.88
CA PHE A 299 -22.88 -14.76 8.86
C PHE A 299 -24.34 -14.54 9.19
N ILE A 300 -25.06 -13.93 8.25
CA ILE A 300 -26.42 -13.47 8.42
C ILE A 300 -27.26 -14.22 7.39
N ASP A 301 -28.23 -14.99 7.87
CA ASP A 301 -29.18 -15.74 7.06
C ASP A 301 -30.57 -15.06 7.00
N GLU A 302 -30.81 -14.02 7.80
CA GLU A 302 -32.02 -13.21 7.76
C GLU A 302 -31.80 -11.83 7.13
N PHE A 303 -32.62 -11.48 6.13
CA PHE A 303 -32.53 -10.20 5.44
C PHE A 303 -32.77 -8.98 6.35
N GLU A 304 -33.62 -9.14 7.38
CA GLU A 304 -33.90 -8.07 8.35
C GLU A 304 -32.66 -7.72 9.19
N GLU A 305 -31.95 -8.72 9.69
CA GLU A 305 -30.70 -8.52 10.45
C GLU A 305 -29.63 -7.85 9.56
N LEU A 306 -29.54 -8.25 8.28
CA LEU A 306 -28.62 -7.63 7.33
C LEU A 306 -28.95 -6.14 7.13
N LEU A 307 -30.23 -5.80 6.97
CA LEU A 307 -30.67 -4.41 6.84
C LEU A 307 -30.42 -3.60 8.12
N GLN A 308 -30.65 -4.17 9.30
CA GLN A 308 -30.36 -3.50 10.56
C GLN A 308 -28.87 -3.18 10.67
N LEU A 309 -28.01 -4.15 10.33
CA LEU A 309 -26.57 -4.00 10.43
C LEU A 309 -25.99 -2.99 9.42
N VAL A 310 -26.49 -2.98 8.18
CA VAL A 310 -26.04 -2.04 7.13
C VAL A 310 -26.54 -0.61 7.39
N ASN A 311 -27.69 -0.45 8.04
CA ASN A 311 -28.26 0.87 8.33
C ASN A 311 -27.86 1.44 9.69
N ASP A 312 -27.16 0.67 10.53
CA ASP A 312 -26.65 1.15 11.82
C ASP A 312 -25.42 2.06 11.61
N ASN A 313 -25.61 3.39 11.77
CA ASN A 313 -24.52 4.37 11.65
C ASN A 313 -23.41 4.22 12.72
N SER A 314 -23.65 3.44 13.77
CA SER A 314 -22.64 3.07 14.77
C SER A 314 -21.79 1.88 14.32
N ILE A 315 -22.06 1.31 13.15
CA ILE A 315 -21.35 0.18 12.56
C ILE A 315 -20.85 0.58 11.16
N ASP A 316 -19.56 0.44 10.94
CA ASP A 316 -18.93 0.59 9.62
C ASP A 316 -18.79 -0.80 8.99
N VAL A 317 -19.61 -1.09 7.98
CA VAL A 317 -19.57 -2.33 7.22
C VAL A 317 -18.52 -2.22 6.12
N THR A 318 -17.39 -2.87 6.33
CA THR A 318 -16.22 -2.84 5.45
C THR A 318 -16.31 -3.82 4.28
N SER A 319 -17.02 -4.94 4.44
CA SER A 319 -17.27 -5.90 3.36
C SER A 319 -18.63 -6.59 3.52
N LEU A 320 -19.26 -6.89 2.39
CA LEU A 320 -20.50 -7.68 2.30
C LEU A 320 -20.35 -8.63 1.12
N ASP A 321 -20.34 -9.93 1.40
CA ASP A 321 -20.21 -11.00 0.42
C ASP A 321 -21.33 -12.03 0.60
N PHE A 322 -22.05 -12.40 -0.45
CA PHE A 322 -23.02 -13.50 -0.38
C PHE A 322 -22.30 -14.83 -0.60
N ILE A 323 -22.38 -15.74 0.38
CA ILE A 323 -21.77 -17.07 0.31
C ILE A 323 -22.71 -18.05 -0.41
N SER A 324 -24.02 -17.87 -0.20
CA SER A 324 -25.11 -18.54 -0.90
C SER A 324 -26.24 -17.56 -1.13
N ASP A 325 -27.32 -18.00 -1.78
CA ASP A 325 -28.52 -17.19 -2.00
C ASP A 325 -29.18 -16.75 -0.68
N ASP A 326 -28.98 -17.52 0.40
CA ASP A 326 -29.63 -17.30 1.70
C ASP A 326 -28.67 -16.83 2.79
N VAL A 327 -27.35 -16.72 2.55
CA VAL A 327 -26.37 -16.36 3.59
C VAL A 327 -25.43 -15.26 3.12
N ALA A 328 -25.51 -14.12 3.82
CA ALA A 328 -24.59 -13.00 3.68
C ALA A 328 -23.48 -13.06 4.73
N ARG A 329 -22.24 -12.88 4.30
CA ARG A 329 -21.08 -12.62 5.15
C ARG A 329 -20.81 -11.13 5.20
N THR A 330 -20.90 -10.54 6.38
CA THR A 330 -20.51 -9.15 6.61
C THR A 330 -19.22 -9.07 7.40
N THR A 331 -18.34 -8.15 7.03
CA THR A 331 -17.21 -7.73 7.86
C THR A 331 -17.47 -6.31 8.30
N HIS A 332 -17.68 -6.10 9.60
CA HIS A 332 -18.12 -4.80 10.13
C HIS A 332 -17.41 -4.45 11.43
N ARG A 333 -17.38 -3.17 11.79
CA ARG A 333 -16.72 -2.66 13.00
C ARG A 333 -17.54 -1.56 13.66
N LYS A 334 -17.46 -1.38 14.97
CA LYS A 334 -18.20 -0.29 15.64
C LYS A 334 -17.50 1.06 15.47
N THR A 335 -18.19 2.00 14.83
CA THR A 335 -17.76 3.38 14.66
C THR A 335 -17.80 4.12 16.00
N GLY A 336 -16.67 4.69 16.43
CA GLY A 336 -16.64 5.61 17.59
C GLY A 336 -16.59 4.96 18.97
N SER A 337 -16.37 3.65 19.08
CA SER A 337 -16.09 3.00 20.37
C SER A 337 -14.67 3.34 20.86
N LEU A 338 -14.53 4.44 21.62
CA LEU A 338 -13.35 4.78 22.43
C LEU A 338 -13.23 3.89 23.69
N ILE A 339 -13.74 2.65 23.66
CA ILE A 339 -13.58 1.72 24.78
C ILE A 339 -12.14 1.21 24.76
N THR A 340 -11.26 1.94 25.44
CA THR A 340 -9.90 1.48 25.72
C THR A 340 -10.02 0.30 26.69
N LEU A 341 -9.64 -0.89 26.25
CA LEU A 341 -9.66 -2.05 27.13
C LEU A 341 -8.54 -1.89 28.18
N PRO A 342 -8.81 -2.15 29.47
CA PRO A 342 -7.89 -1.83 30.57
C PRO A 342 -6.57 -2.62 30.53
N ASN A 343 -6.49 -3.67 29.71
CA ASN A 343 -5.34 -4.57 29.59
C ASN A 343 -4.45 -4.28 28.36
N ARG A 344 -4.54 -3.09 27.77
CA ARG A 344 -3.81 -2.72 26.55
C ARG A 344 -3.04 -1.42 26.76
N ASN A 345 -1.87 -1.34 26.14
CA ASN A 345 -1.08 -0.10 26.12
C ASN A 345 -0.17 -0.12 24.88
N VAL A 346 -0.66 0.51 23.81
CA VAL A 346 0.05 0.56 22.53
C VAL A 346 1.35 1.35 22.61
N VAL A 347 1.48 2.29 23.54
CA VAL A 347 2.71 3.05 23.77
C VAL A 347 3.80 2.12 24.29
N ILE A 348 3.52 1.35 25.35
CA ILE A 348 4.46 0.37 25.90
C ILE A 348 4.84 -0.69 24.85
N ALA A 349 3.87 -1.17 24.06
CA ALA A 349 4.15 -2.09 22.96
C ALA A 349 5.04 -1.46 21.87
N SER A 350 4.82 -0.18 21.54
CA SER A 350 5.65 0.55 20.58
C SER A 350 7.09 0.63 21.05
N PHE A 351 7.32 0.96 22.34
CA PHE A 351 8.65 0.92 22.95
C PHE A 351 9.30 -0.46 22.90
N ALA A 352 8.56 -1.53 23.21
CA ALA A 352 9.11 -2.89 23.18
C ALA A 352 9.59 -3.28 21.78
N THR A 353 8.80 -2.96 20.75
CA THR A 353 9.19 -3.23 19.37
C THR A 353 10.31 -2.32 18.88
N ALA A 354 10.33 -1.06 19.29
CA ALA A 354 11.39 -0.11 18.99
C ALA A 354 12.74 -0.57 19.54
N TYR A 355 12.81 -0.92 20.82
CA TYR A 355 14.03 -1.44 21.42
C TYR A 355 14.54 -2.70 20.71
N ALA A 356 13.64 -3.64 20.35
CA ALA A 356 14.02 -4.83 19.60
C ALA A 356 14.62 -4.48 18.23
N ARG A 357 14.00 -3.56 17.47
CA ARG A 357 14.53 -3.07 16.20
C ARG A 357 15.90 -2.41 16.36
N LEU A 358 16.09 -1.63 17.43
CA LEU A 358 17.34 -0.93 17.71
C LEU A 358 18.47 -1.89 18.11
N GLU A 359 18.18 -2.97 18.84
CA GLU A 359 19.17 -4.02 19.13
C GLU A 359 19.66 -4.72 17.86
N LEU A 360 18.75 -5.11 16.98
CA LEU A 360 19.14 -5.68 15.69
C LEU A 360 19.89 -4.65 14.85
N PHE A 361 19.44 -3.39 14.82
CA PHE A 361 20.10 -2.32 14.07
C PHE A 361 21.57 -2.12 14.50
N LYS A 362 21.91 -2.24 15.79
CA LYS A 362 23.31 -2.16 16.25
C LYS A 362 24.21 -3.21 15.59
N ILE A 363 23.70 -4.44 15.44
CA ILE A 363 24.44 -5.52 14.75
C ILE A 363 24.57 -5.20 13.26
N LEU A 364 23.47 -4.81 12.61
CA LEU A 364 23.50 -4.48 11.18
C LEU A 364 24.44 -3.31 10.88
N HIS A 365 24.41 -2.28 11.71
CA HIS A 365 25.28 -1.12 11.59
C HIS A 365 26.76 -1.46 11.89
N CYS A 366 27.03 -2.47 12.72
CA CYS A 366 28.39 -2.96 12.93
C CYS A 366 28.90 -3.74 11.70
N LEU A 367 28.08 -4.64 11.15
CA LEU A 367 28.47 -5.56 10.08
C LEU A 367 28.47 -4.95 8.67
N GLN A 368 27.66 -3.90 8.44
CA GLN A 368 27.57 -3.20 7.15
C GLN A 368 27.37 -4.17 5.96
N GLU A 369 28.25 -4.12 4.96
CA GLU A 369 28.12 -4.88 3.71
C GLU A 369 28.31 -6.39 3.89
N ASP A 370 28.82 -6.84 5.05
CA ASP A 370 28.95 -8.26 5.34
C ASP A 370 27.60 -8.90 5.76
N VAL A 371 26.54 -8.11 5.96
CA VAL A 371 25.17 -8.63 6.18
C VAL A 371 24.58 -9.17 4.87
N LEU A 372 24.02 -10.39 4.92
CA LEU A 372 23.31 -11.00 3.80
C LEU A 372 21.79 -10.94 3.96
N TYR A 373 21.29 -11.19 5.18
CA TYR A 373 19.86 -11.25 5.47
C TYR A 373 19.59 -10.99 6.95
N TYR A 374 18.42 -10.43 7.26
CA TYR A 374 17.97 -10.26 8.63
C TYR A 374 16.45 -10.40 8.74
N ASP A 375 15.99 -11.02 9.84
CA ASP A 375 14.57 -11.12 10.18
C ASP A 375 14.38 -11.00 11.68
N THR A 376 13.91 -9.83 12.12
CA THR A 376 13.45 -9.49 13.49
C THR A 376 14.49 -9.64 14.59
N ASP A 377 14.93 -10.87 14.86
CA ASP A 377 15.87 -11.32 15.88
C ASP A 377 17.05 -12.11 15.32
N SER A 378 17.11 -12.30 13.99
CA SER A 378 18.17 -13.08 13.36
C SER A 378 18.95 -12.31 12.29
N VAL A 379 20.20 -12.71 12.08
CA VAL A 379 21.10 -12.19 11.04
C VAL A 379 21.90 -13.31 10.39
N ILE A 380 21.98 -13.29 9.05
CA ILE A 380 22.90 -14.09 8.25
C ILE A 380 23.96 -13.14 7.71
N TYR A 381 25.23 -13.43 7.95
CA TYR A 381 26.34 -12.54 7.58
C TYR A 381 27.61 -13.31 7.22
N VAL A 382 28.50 -12.64 6.50
CA VAL A 382 29.85 -13.13 6.17
C VAL A 382 30.79 -12.78 7.32
N GLU A 383 31.40 -13.79 7.93
CA GLU A 383 32.41 -13.59 8.97
C GLU A 383 33.68 -13.01 8.36
N ASN A 384 34.08 -11.82 8.82
CA ASN A 384 35.22 -11.09 8.27
C ASN A 384 36.18 -10.68 9.40
N VAL A 385 37.08 -11.62 9.72
CA VAL A 385 38.07 -11.47 10.80
C VAL A 385 38.93 -10.21 10.63
N ALA A 386 39.31 -9.88 9.40
CA ALA A 386 40.13 -8.69 9.11
C ALA A 386 39.43 -7.36 9.45
N LYS A 387 38.10 -7.29 9.34
CA LYS A 387 37.30 -6.13 9.75
C LYS A 387 36.81 -6.21 11.21
N GLY A 388 37.14 -7.27 11.94
CA GLY A 388 36.60 -7.52 13.28
C GLY A 388 35.11 -7.90 13.28
N HIS A 389 34.54 -8.27 12.13
CA HIS A 389 33.16 -8.70 12.00
C HIS A 389 33.02 -10.16 12.43
N VAL A 390 33.24 -10.40 13.72
CA VAL A 390 33.11 -11.70 14.37
C VAL A 390 32.18 -11.51 15.57
N LEU A 391 30.92 -11.90 15.41
CA LEU A 391 29.95 -11.80 16.47
C LEU A 391 30.18 -12.90 17.51
N LYS A 392 30.09 -12.57 18.80
CA LYS A 392 30.24 -13.53 19.87
C LYS A 392 28.92 -14.24 20.13
N THR A 393 29.00 -15.56 20.29
CA THR A 393 27.84 -16.39 20.65
C THR A 393 27.78 -16.65 22.16
N GLY A 394 26.61 -17.05 22.63
CA GLY A 394 26.39 -17.47 24.00
C GLY A 394 24.98 -17.98 24.25
N SER A 395 24.73 -18.44 25.49
CA SER A 395 23.50 -19.15 25.87
C SER A 395 22.54 -18.32 26.73
N TYR A 396 22.94 -17.10 27.10
CA TYR A 396 22.16 -16.20 27.95
C TYR A 396 21.30 -15.25 27.12
N LEU A 397 20.32 -14.64 27.77
CA LEU A 397 19.41 -13.63 27.21
C LEU A 397 20.23 -12.54 26.50
N TRP A 398 19.77 -12.11 25.32
CA TRP A 398 20.45 -11.18 24.40
C TRP A 398 21.71 -11.68 23.70
N GLN A 399 22.30 -12.78 24.15
CA GLN A 399 23.42 -13.34 23.40
C GLN A 399 22.92 -13.96 22.10
N LEU A 400 23.81 -13.98 21.12
CA LEU A 400 23.55 -14.60 19.84
C LEU A 400 23.80 -16.10 19.95
N THR A 401 22.88 -16.90 19.44
CA THR A 401 23.05 -18.34 19.30
C THR A 401 23.24 -18.66 17.82
N ASP A 402 24.15 -19.58 17.54
CA ASP A 402 24.37 -20.06 16.18
C ASP A 402 23.28 -21.09 15.82
N GLU A 403 22.42 -20.73 14.87
CA GLU A 403 21.33 -21.59 14.38
C GLU A 403 21.83 -22.78 13.55
N LEU A 404 23.11 -22.78 13.15
CA LEU A 404 23.73 -23.89 12.43
C LEU A 404 24.34 -24.94 13.37
N VAL A 405 24.52 -24.61 14.66
CA VAL A 405 25.16 -25.51 15.63
C VAL A 405 24.27 -26.72 15.88
N ASP A 406 24.86 -27.90 15.66
CA ASP A 406 24.31 -29.18 16.06
C ASP A 406 25.36 -29.91 16.89
N LYS A 407 24.98 -30.35 18.08
CA LYS A 407 25.82 -31.07 19.05
C LYS A 407 26.40 -32.38 18.51
N LYS A 408 25.82 -32.93 17.45
CA LYS A 408 26.25 -34.16 16.77
C LYS A 408 27.03 -33.87 15.48
N ALA A 409 27.17 -32.61 15.08
CA ALA A 409 27.86 -32.21 13.85
C ALA A 409 29.22 -31.58 14.15
N SER A 410 30.19 -31.78 13.25
CA SER A 410 31.37 -30.91 13.15
C SER A 410 30.96 -29.47 12.79
N GLU A 411 31.90 -28.53 12.79
CA GLU A 411 31.61 -27.12 12.47
C GLU A 411 30.79 -26.96 11.18
N LYS A 412 29.71 -26.19 11.28
CA LYS A 412 28.80 -25.85 10.18
C LYS A 412 28.88 -24.37 9.85
N TRP A 413 28.89 -24.06 8.57
CA TRP A 413 28.70 -22.72 8.01
C TRP A 413 27.94 -22.83 6.70
N ILE A 414 27.38 -21.72 6.24
CA ILE A 414 26.68 -21.66 4.95
C ILE A 414 27.74 -21.51 3.84
N GLU A 415 27.75 -22.43 2.87
CA GLU A 415 28.54 -22.31 1.63
C GLU A 415 27.84 -21.43 0.60
N LEU A 416 26.51 -21.51 0.56
CA LEU A 416 25.71 -20.87 -0.47
C LEU A 416 24.40 -20.36 0.12
N PHE A 417 24.14 -19.08 -0.08
CA PHE A 417 22.92 -18.40 0.36
C PHE A 417 22.19 -17.81 -0.84
N SER A 418 20.85 -17.89 -0.84
CA SER A 418 20.00 -17.22 -1.82
C SER A 418 18.69 -16.77 -1.21
N ALA A 419 18.26 -15.55 -1.54
CA ALA A 419 16.97 -14.99 -1.15
C ALA A 419 16.20 -14.46 -2.36
N ALA A 420 14.87 -14.60 -2.31
CA ALA A 420 13.96 -13.98 -3.28
C ALA A 420 13.20 -12.79 -2.68
N GLY A 421 13.25 -12.60 -1.36
CA GLY A 421 12.61 -11.51 -0.67
C GLY A 421 12.47 -11.74 0.83
N PRO A 422 11.80 -10.83 1.56
CA PRO A 422 11.53 -11.00 2.98
C PRO A 422 10.81 -12.33 3.26
N LYS A 423 11.36 -13.13 4.18
CA LYS A 423 10.86 -14.45 4.60
C LYS A 423 10.79 -15.49 3.47
N ALA A 424 11.63 -15.34 2.45
CA ALA A 424 11.78 -16.25 1.32
C ALA A 424 13.27 -16.40 0.97
N TYR A 425 13.94 -17.37 1.62
CA TYR A 425 15.37 -17.63 1.42
C TYR A 425 15.70 -19.13 1.54
N SER A 426 16.86 -19.50 1.03
CA SER A 426 17.41 -20.84 1.11
C SER A 426 18.92 -20.77 1.27
N TYR A 427 19.48 -21.77 1.95
CA TYR A 427 20.91 -21.91 2.07
C TYR A 427 21.34 -23.37 2.00
N ARG A 428 22.61 -23.56 1.68
CA ARG A 428 23.32 -24.83 1.72
C ARG A 428 24.51 -24.71 2.64
N THR A 429 24.68 -25.67 3.54
CA THR A 429 25.85 -25.72 4.43
C THR A 429 27.06 -26.31 3.73
N ASN A 430 28.23 -26.18 4.35
CA ASN A 430 29.38 -27.02 4.04
C ASN A 430 29.08 -28.51 4.22
N GLU A 431 29.93 -29.35 3.63
CA GLU A 431 30.00 -30.76 4.02
C GLU A 431 30.53 -30.86 5.45
N TYR A 432 29.76 -31.48 6.33
CA TYR A 432 30.10 -31.66 7.73
C TYR A 432 29.96 -33.13 8.13
N ILE A 433 30.63 -33.52 9.22
CA ILE A 433 30.58 -34.88 9.76
C ILE A 433 29.51 -34.91 10.84
N TYR A 434 28.51 -35.77 10.68
CA TYR A 434 27.50 -36.08 11.67
C TYR A 434 27.86 -37.37 12.42
N THR A 435 27.83 -37.35 13.74
CA THR A 435 28.08 -38.51 14.60
C THR A 435 26.75 -38.99 15.18
N HIS A 436 26.36 -40.21 14.80
CA HIS A 436 25.17 -40.88 15.31
C HIS A 436 25.37 -41.37 16.75
N ASP A 437 24.27 -41.76 17.41
CA ASP A 437 24.31 -42.19 18.82
C ASP A 437 25.10 -43.51 19.00
N ASP A 438 25.21 -44.32 17.95
CA ASP A 438 26.03 -45.54 17.89
C ASP A 438 27.52 -45.25 17.58
N GLY A 439 27.91 -43.97 17.47
CA GLY A 439 29.25 -43.53 17.13
C GLY A 439 29.56 -43.54 15.63
N ALA A 440 28.63 -43.98 14.77
CA ALA A 440 28.84 -43.97 13.32
C ALA A 440 28.98 -42.53 12.80
N ARG A 441 29.94 -42.31 11.90
CA ARG A 441 30.22 -40.99 11.30
C ARG A 441 29.76 -40.96 9.86
N GLU A 442 28.94 -39.97 9.53
CA GLU A 442 28.37 -39.78 8.20
C GLU A 442 28.68 -38.38 7.69
N LYS A 443 29.12 -38.26 6.42
CA LYS A 443 29.25 -36.97 5.76
C LYS A 443 27.87 -36.49 5.31
N LYS A 444 27.46 -35.32 5.78
CA LYS A 444 26.17 -34.70 5.46
C LYS A 444 26.36 -33.30 4.89
N ARG A 445 25.31 -32.86 4.21
CA ARG A 445 25.16 -31.50 3.73
C ARG A 445 23.69 -31.12 3.81
N ASP A 446 23.39 -29.99 4.45
CA ASP A 446 22.03 -29.51 4.57
C ASP A 446 21.69 -28.55 3.43
N GLU A 447 20.52 -28.74 2.81
CA GLU A 447 19.88 -27.74 1.95
C GLU A 447 18.54 -27.34 2.59
N ILE A 448 18.47 -26.12 3.10
CA ILE A 448 17.33 -25.61 3.86
C ILE A 448 16.64 -24.51 3.05
N THR A 449 15.31 -24.49 3.06
CA THR A 449 14.48 -23.49 2.38
C THR A 449 13.38 -23.00 3.31
N HIS A 450 13.32 -21.69 3.51
CA HIS A 450 12.31 -20.99 4.29
C HIS A 450 11.49 -20.10 3.37
N VAL A 451 10.20 -20.41 3.20
CA VAL A 451 9.26 -19.57 2.44
C VAL A 451 7.96 -19.43 3.23
N LYS A 452 7.64 -18.20 3.65
CA LYS A 452 6.39 -17.90 4.35
C LYS A 452 5.17 -18.16 3.44
N GLY A 453 4.14 -18.79 3.99
CA GLY A 453 2.88 -19.08 3.29
C GLY A 453 2.84 -20.44 2.57
N PHE A 454 3.94 -21.19 2.57
CA PHE A 454 4.00 -22.54 2.02
C PHE A 454 4.27 -23.57 3.12
N THR A 455 3.32 -24.47 3.37
CA THR A 455 3.56 -25.64 4.21
C THR A 455 4.20 -26.72 3.34
N LEU A 456 5.53 -26.81 3.34
CA LEU A 456 6.25 -27.84 2.58
C LEU A 456 6.08 -29.22 3.25
N LYS A 457 5.02 -29.95 2.90
CA LYS A 457 4.86 -31.38 3.21
C LYS A 457 5.39 -32.25 2.05
N GLY A 458 6.02 -33.38 2.36
CA GLY A 458 6.33 -34.47 1.41
C GLY A 458 7.43 -34.20 0.37
N ASP A 459 7.43 -35.01 -0.70
CA ASP A 459 8.42 -35.06 -1.81
C ASP A 459 8.72 -33.71 -2.48
N THR A 460 7.89 -32.69 -2.25
CA THR A 460 8.17 -31.30 -2.62
C THR A 460 9.44 -30.75 -1.99
N LYS A 461 9.89 -31.25 -0.81
CA LYS A 461 11.20 -30.90 -0.22
C LYS A 461 12.40 -31.39 -1.05
N LYS A 462 12.24 -32.45 -1.87
CA LYS A 462 13.35 -33.07 -2.65
C LYS A 462 13.67 -32.35 -3.95
N LYS A 463 12.77 -31.51 -4.49
CA LYS A 463 13.11 -30.64 -5.62
C LYS A 463 13.98 -29.52 -5.06
N SER A 464 15.25 -29.44 -5.47
CA SER A 464 16.23 -28.46 -4.95
C SER A 464 15.75 -27.01 -5.18
N HIS A 465 14.97 -26.48 -4.23
CA HIS A 465 14.41 -25.12 -4.25
C HIS A 465 15.49 -24.06 -4.29
N LEU A 466 16.69 -24.39 -3.81
CA LEU A 466 17.86 -23.55 -3.98
C LEU A 466 18.21 -23.34 -5.46
N LYS A 467 18.03 -24.33 -6.34
CA LYS A 467 18.15 -24.11 -7.80
C LYS A 467 17.02 -23.22 -8.33
N VAL A 468 15.81 -23.32 -7.79
CA VAL A 468 14.68 -22.48 -8.21
C VAL A 468 14.90 -21.03 -7.81
N LEU A 469 15.27 -20.77 -6.55
CA LEU A 469 15.59 -19.43 -6.05
C LEU A 469 16.83 -18.86 -6.74
N ARG A 470 17.85 -19.69 -6.99
CA ARG A 470 18.99 -19.30 -7.83
C ARG A 470 18.55 -18.98 -9.25
N ASN A 471 17.65 -19.74 -9.86
CA ASN A 471 17.14 -19.45 -11.20
C ASN A 471 16.31 -18.16 -11.22
N VAL A 472 15.51 -17.88 -10.19
CA VAL A 472 14.81 -16.60 -10.01
C VAL A 472 15.83 -15.46 -9.93
N TYR A 473 16.89 -15.62 -9.14
CA TYR A 473 18.00 -14.67 -9.09
C TYR A 473 18.70 -14.51 -10.44
N GLU A 474 19.02 -15.58 -11.16
CA GLU A 474 19.68 -15.52 -12.47
C GLU A 474 18.77 -14.88 -13.54
N ILE A 475 17.45 -15.10 -13.47
CA ILE A 475 16.47 -14.43 -14.32
C ILE A 475 16.44 -12.93 -14.01
N GLU A 476 16.40 -12.53 -12.73
CA GLU A 476 16.44 -11.13 -12.32
C GLU A 476 17.78 -10.46 -12.68
N LYS A 477 18.91 -11.15 -12.47
CA LYS A 477 20.25 -10.71 -12.89
C LYS A 477 20.34 -10.55 -14.40
N ARG A 478 19.72 -11.43 -15.20
CA ARG A 478 19.63 -11.31 -16.66
C ARG A 478 18.74 -10.14 -17.09
N LYS A 479 17.62 -9.89 -16.41
CA LYS A 479 16.81 -8.68 -16.63
C LYS A 479 17.63 -7.43 -16.31
N PHE A 480 18.37 -7.41 -15.20
CA PHE A 480 19.25 -6.30 -14.83
C PHE A 480 20.41 -6.11 -15.81
N ALA A 481 21.01 -7.19 -16.30
CA ALA A 481 22.07 -7.16 -17.33
C ALA A 481 21.52 -6.70 -18.70
N HIS A 482 20.28 -7.06 -19.02
CA HIS A 482 19.59 -6.60 -20.22
C HIS A 482 19.19 -5.12 -20.10
N VAL A 483 18.77 -4.68 -18.92
CA VAL A 483 18.53 -3.26 -18.59
C VAL A 483 19.83 -2.47 -18.64
N THR A 484 20.94 -2.94 -18.08
CA THR A 484 22.25 -2.22 -18.11
C THR A 484 22.89 -2.18 -19.49
N ARG A 485 22.75 -3.22 -20.33
CA ARG A 485 23.15 -3.16 -21.75
C ARG A 485 22.27 -2.21 -22.56
N ASN A 486 20.95 -2.21 -22.31
CA ASN A 486 20.05 -1.23 -22.90
C ASN A 486 20.28 0.17 -22.35
N LEU A 487 20.71 0.33 -21.09
CA LEU A 487 21.05 1.61 -20.48
C LEU A 487 22.35 2.16 -21.06
N HIS A 488 23.36 1.34 -21.36
CA HIS A 488 24.56 1.82 -22.07
C HIS A 488 24.23 2.25 -23.52
N ALA A 489 23.38 1.49 -24.22
CA ALA A 489 22.91 1.86 -25.55
C ALA A 489 21.98 3.08 -25.53
N GLN A 490 21.14 3.22 -24.51
CA GLN A 490 20.27 4.37 -24.26
C GLN A 490 21.04 5.58 -23.74
N ILE A 491 22.13 5.41 -22.98
CA ILE A 491 23.04 6.48 -22.51
C ILE A 491 23.87 6.98 -23.68
N ILE A 492 24.35 6.13 -24.59
CA ILE A 492 25.00 6.57 -25.83
C ILE A 492 24.00 7.30 -26.74
N LYS A 493 22.76 6.79 -26.86
CA LYS A 493 21.65 7.52 -27.52
C LYS A 493 21.29 8.82 -26.80
N LEU A 494 21.28 8.86 -25.47
CA LEU A 494 20.97 10.03 -24.63
C LEU A 494 22.10 11.04 -24.60
N LEU A 495 23.36 10.64 -24.77
CA LEU A 495 24.51 11.51 -24.93
C LEU A 495 24.52 12.12 -26.35
N MET A 496 24.14 11.34 -27.37
CA MET A 496 23.84 11.86 -28.71
C MET A 496 22.61 12.79 -28.71
N PHE A 497 21.55 12.47 -27.96
CA PHE A 497 20.36 13.32 -27.79
C PHE A 497 20.61 14.56 -26.92
N LYS A 498 21.48 14.48 -25.90
CA LYS A 498 21.88 15.62 -25.05
C LYS A 498 22.71 16.65 -25.82
N ARG A 499 23.45 16.22 -26.84
CA ARG A 499 24.15 17.14 -27.77
C ARG A 499 23.18 17.90 -28.68
N LEU A 500 21.99 17.36 -28.94
CA LEU A 500 20.90 18.01 -29.68
C LEU A 500 19.92 18.80 -28.80
N ARG A 501 19.89 18.57 -27.47
CA ARG A 501 18.95 19.20 -26.53
C ARG A 501 19.40 20.54 -25.92
N LYS A 502 20.55 21.10 -26.30
CA LYS A 502 21.01 22.41 -25.79
C LYS A 502 20.18 23.62 -26.26
N ASN A 503 19.08 23.43 -27.00
CA ASN A 503 18.27 24.52 -27.56
C ASN A 503 16.80 24.59 -27.09
N PHE A 504 16.40 23.97 -25.98
CA PHE A 504 15.07 24.25 -25.42
C PHE A 504 15.12 24.63 -23.95
N VAL A 505 15.25 25.94 -23.75
CA VAL A 505 14.96 26.68 -22.52
C VAL A 505 13.44 26.75 -22.35
N LEU A 506 12.95 26.43 -21.15
CA LEU A 506 11.63 26.83 -20.67
C LEU A 506 11.65 28.37 -20.52
N HIS A 507 11.00 29.05 -21.45
CA HIS A 507 10.54 30.42 -21.27
C HIS A 507 9.03 30.47 -21.35
N SER A 508 8.46 31.15 -20.35
CA SER A 508 7.16 31.79 -20.39
C SER A 508 6.97 32.53 -21.72
N GLY A 509 5.84 32.29 -22.38
CA GLY A 509 5.39 33.05 -23.54
C GLY A 509 6.00 32.61 -24.87
N ASN A 510 5.40 31.61 -25.51
CA ASN A 510 5.09 31.58 -26.95
C ASN A 510 4.38 30.27 -27.33
N ASN A 511 3.29 30.41 -28.10
CA ASN A 511 2.43 29.32 -28.57
C ASN A 511 3.20 28.20 -29.29
N LEU A 512 3.28 27.02 -28.68
CA LEU A 512 3.55 25.76 -29.39
C LEU A 512 2.21 25.06 -29.65
N LYS A 513 1.78 25.04 -30.91
CA LYS A 513 0.59 24.28 -31.35
C LYS A 513 0.84 22.78 -31.10
N CYS A 514 0.00 22.20 -30.24
CA CYS A 514 0.05 20.81 -29.79
C CYS A 514 -0.24 19.83 -30.96
N CYS A 515 0.49 18.71 -31.02
CA CYS A 515 0.16 17.59 -31.90
C CYS A 515 -1.11 16.88 -31.38
N THR A 516 -2.21 16.93 -32.12
CA THR A 516 -3.45 16.21 -31.81
C THR A 516 -3.20 14.69 -31.78
N ILE A 517 -3.61 14.02 -30.69
CA ILE A 517 -3.56 12.56 -30.55
C ILE A 517 -4.85 11.97 -31.15
N PRO A 518 -4.80 11.29 -32.31
CA PRO A 518 -6.00 10.78 -32.97
C PRO A 518 -6.57 9.55 -32.25
N PHE A 519 -7.85 9.29 -32.47
CA PHE A 519 -8.53 8.06 -32.12
C PHE A 519 -8.27 6.99 -33.19
N GLU A 520 -7.73 5.85 -32.76
CA GLU A 520 -7.35 4.72 -33.62
C GLU A 520 -8.54 3.79 -33.93
N HIS A 521 -8.82 3.57 -35.21
CA HIS A 521 -9.89 2.71 -35.76
C HIS A 521 -9.54 1.21 -35.75
N PRO A 522 -10.53 0.30 -35.71
CA PRO A 522 -11.94 0.51 -35.34
C PRO A 522 -12.13 0.66 -33.83
N PHE A 523 -13.11 1.45 -33.41
CA PHE A 523 -13.42 1.65 -32.00
C PHE A 523 -14.89 1.87 -31.68
N MET A 524 -15.24 1.58 -30.44
CA MET A 524 -16.46 2.00 -29.77
C MET A 524 -16.14 3.07 -28.73
N MET A 525 -16.86 4.19 -28.83
CA MET A 525 -16.77 5.33 -27.94
C MET A 525 -18.11 5.52 -27.23
N MET A 526 -18.08 5.59 -25.91
CA MET A 526 -19.24 5.96 -25.11
C MET A 526 -19.14 7.42 -24.66
N VAL A 527 -20.16 8.23 -24.95
CA VAL A 527 -20.28 9.62 -24.52
C VAL A 527 -21.39 9.73 -23.49
N CYS A 528 -21.01 10.07 -22.25
CA CYS A 528 -21.90 10.05 -21.10
C CYS A 528 -22.01 11.43 -20.42
N GLY A 529 -23.19 11.73 -19.87
CA GLY A 529 -23.43 12.88 -19.01
C GLY A 529 -24.91 13.28 -18.95
N PRO A 530 -25.32 14.12 -17.98
CA PRO A 530 -26.72 14.53 -17.82
C PRO A 530 -27.23 15.38 -18.99
N SER A 531 -28.54 15.66 -19.04
CA SER A 531 -29.09 16.63 -20.00
C SER A 531 -28.37 17.98 -19.90
N GLN A 532 -28.11 18.61 -21.05
CA GLN A 532 -27.38 19.89 -21.18
C GLN A 532 -25.89 19.87 -20.77
N SER A 533 -25.27 18.70 -20.58
CA SER A 533 -23.84 18.58 -20.22
C SER A 533 -22.84 18.87 -21.36
N GLY A 534 -23.32 19.08 -22.59
CA GLY A 534 -22.48 19.31 -23.77
C GLY A 534 -22.23 18.08 -24.66
N LYS A 535 -22.95 16.97 -24.48
CA LYS A 535 -22.80 15.75 -25.32
C LYS A 535 -22.93 16.03 -26.82
N SER A 536 -24.00 16.71 -27.24
CA SER A 536 -24.23 17.05 -28.65
C SER A 536 -23.14 17.98 -29.20
N TYR A 537 -22.67 18.94 -28.38
CA TYR A 537 -21.55 19.82 -28.72
C TYR A 537 -20.24 19.02 -28.92
N PHE A 538 -19.98 18.02 -28.09
CA PHE A 538 -18.82 17.14 -28.24
C PHE A 538 -18.88 16.36 -29.57
N ILE A 539 -20.02 15.73 -29.88
CA ILE A 539 -20.22 14.94 -31.11
C ILE A 539 -20.10 15.82 -32.35
N GLU A 540 -20.72 17.00 -32.34
CA GLU A 540 -20.63 17.97 -33.42
C GLU A 540 -19.16 18.35 -33.70
N ASN A 541 -18.37 18.59 -32.66
CA ASN A 541 -16.95 18.90 -32.84
C ASN A 541 -16.12 17.71 -33.33
N ILE A 542 -16.47 16.47 -32.95
CA ILE A 542 -15.85 15.26 -33.50
C ILE A 542 -16.11 15.18 -35.01
N ILE A 543 -17.36 15.38 -35.45
CA ILE A 543 -17.75 15.29 -36.86
C ILE A 543 -17.10 16.41 -37.68
N LYS A 544 -17.09 17.65 -37.18
CA LYS A 544 -16.46 18.80 -37.87
C LYS A 544 -14.94 18.68 -38.01
N ASN A 545 -14.28 17.91 -37.15
CA ASN A 545 -12.82 17.79 -37.09
C ASN A 545 -12.33 16.35 -37.28
N HIS A 546 -13.16 15.47 -37.86
CA HIS A 546 -12.89 14.03 -37.92
C HIS A 546 -11.58 13.72 -38.63
N GLU A 547 -11.20 14.50 -39.66
CA GLU A 547 -9.96 14.32 -40.42
C GLU A 547 -8.68 14.49 -39.59
N LYS A 548 -8.76 15.23 -38.48
CA LYS A 548 -7.64 15.46 -37.55
C LYS A 548 -7.71 14.57 -36.32
N LEU A 549 -8.91 14.14 -35.95
CA LEU A 549 -9.17 13.45 -34.69
C LEU A 549 -9.25 11.93 -34.85
N ILE A 550 -9.44 11.41 -36.05
CA ILE A 550 -9.75 10.00 -36.27
C ILE A 550 -8.85 9.44 -37.38
N THR A 551 -8.28 8.25 -37.17
CA THR A 551 -7.38 7.58 -38.12
C THR A 551 -7.69 6.09 -38.26
N PRO A 552 -7.78 5.54 -39.49
CA PRO A 552 -7.97 6.19 -40.80
C PRO A 552 -9.16 7.15 -40.86
N ARG A 553 -9.17 8.00 -41.89
CA ARG A 553 -10.22 9.00 -42.11
C ARG A 553 -11.56 8.34 -42.44
N ILE A 554 -12.64 8.98 -42.02
CA ILE A 554 -14.02 8.51 -42.25
C ILE A 554 -14.50 8.91 -43.64
N ASP A 555 -15.14 7.97 -44.33
CA ASP A 555 -15.74 8.15 -45.66
C ASP A 555 -17.27 8.32 -45.60
N LYS A 556 -17.92 7.77 -44.57
CA LYS A 556 -19.40 7.74 -44.44
C LYS A 556 -19.87 8.07 -43.02
N LEU A 557 -20.93 8.87 -42.89
CA LEU A 557 -21.61 9.15 -41.61
C LEU A 557 -23.03 8.58 -41.62
N ILE A 558 -23.40 7.83 -40.59
CA ILE A 558 -24.76 7.39 -40.33
C ILE A 558 -25.14 7.89 -38.93
N TYR A 559 -26.16 8.72 -38.83
CA TYR A 559 -26.60 9.34 -37.58
C TYR A 559 -28.04 8.91 -37.27
N LEU A 560 -28.22 8.11 -36.22
CA LEU A 560 -29.53 7.71 -35.72
C LEU A 560 -29.91 8.61 -34.55
N TYR A 561 -31.11 9.20 -34.61
CA TYR A 561 -31.57 10.17 -33.62
C TYR A 561 -33.09 10.07 -33.38
N THR A 562 -33.56 10.64 -32.27
CA THR A 562 -34.99 10.78 -31.94
C THR A 562 -35.47 12.23 -32.00
N VAL A 563 -34.56 13.21 -31.89
CA VAL A 563 -34.90 14.63 -31.96
C VAL A 563 -34.00 15.34 -32.96
N ASP A 564 -34.55 15.93 -34.02
CA ASP A 564 -33.74 16.62 -35.04
C ASP A 564 -33.21 17.95 -34.48
N LYS A 565 -31.90 18.01 -34.21
CA LYS A 565 -31.21 19.20 -33.67
C LYS A 565 -29.90 19.50 -34.41
N TYR A 566 -29.70 18.94 -35.61
CA TYR A 566 -28.38 18.81 -36.23
C TYR A 566 -28.22 19.63 -37.52
N ASP A 567 -29.02 20.67 -37.70
CA ASP A 567 -28.95 21.52 -38.90
C ASP A 567 -27.57 22.15 -39.10
N SER A 568 -26.88 22.51 -38.02
CA SER A 568 -25.48 22.97 -38.06
C SER A 568 -24.51 21.92 -38.62
N ILE A 569 -24.71 20.64 -38.29
CA ILE A 569 -23.90 19.54 -38.82
C ILE A 569 -24.22 19.32 -40.30
N LYS A 570 -25.51 19.26 -40.65
CA LYS A 570 -25.96 19.12 -42.04
C LYS A 570 -25.42 20.26 -42.91
N GLN A 571 -25.48 21.49 -42.41
CA GLN A 571 -24.96 22.67 -43.11
C GLN A 571 -23.44 22.61 -43.26
N HIS A 572 -22.70 22.30 -42.19
CA HIS A 572 -21.25 22.17 -42.26
C HIS A 572 -20.79 21.12 -43.29
N ILE A 573 -21.48 19.98 -43.38
CA ILE A 573 -21.17 18.94 -44.36
C ILE A 573 -21.47 19.42 -45.79
N ARG A 574 -22.56 20.18 -45.99
CA ARG A 574 -22.90 20.77 -47.29
C ARG A 574 -21.87 21.81 -47.73
N ASP A 575 -21.47 22.69 -46.81
CA ASP A 575 -20.52 23.78 -47.08
C ASP A 575 -19.11 23.25 -47.39
N ASN A 576 -18.73 22.10 -46.83
CA ASN A 576 -17.41 21.47 -47.03
C ASN A 576 -17.45 20.26 -47.97
N LYS A 577 -18.50 20.11 -48.79
CA LYS A 577 -18.70 18.93 -49.65
C LYS A 577 -17.56 18.69 -50.66
N GLN A 578 -16.80 19.73 -51.03
CA GLN A 578 -15.67 19.63 -51.95
C GLN A 578 -14.32 19.35 -51.26
N THR A 579 -14.19 19.65 -49.97
CA THR A 579 -12.93 19.59 -49.21
C THR A 579 -12.90 18.47 -48.18
N SER A 580 -14.06 17.97 -47.76
CA SER A 580 -14.21 16.92 -46.75
C SER A 580 -13.99 15.52 -47.34
N THR A 581 -13.33 14.63 -46.59
CA THR A 581 -13.28 13.20 -46.93
C THR A 581 -14.61 12.47 -46.77
N LEU A 582 -15.63 13.11 -46.17
CA LEU A 582 -16.95 12.53 -45.96
C LEU A 582 -17.75 12.51 -47.27
N LYS A 583 -17.78 11.36 -47.95
CA LYS A 583 -18.43 11.17 -49.26
C LYS A 583 -19.94 11.08 -49.15
N THR A 584 -20.44 10.42 -48.11
CA THR A 584 -21.87 10.16 -47.91
C THR A 584 -22.27 10.37 -46.46
N PHE A 585 -23.48 10.89 -46.24
CA PHE A 585 -24.03 11.05 -44.90
C PHE A 585 -25.53 10.75 -44.91
N GLU A 586 -26.02 10.11 -43.87
CA GLU A 586 -27.43 9.74 -43.70
C GLU A 586 -27.89 10.02 -42.27
N PHE A 587 -29.05 10.65 -42.15
CA PHE A 587 -29.70 10.97 -40.88
C PHE A 587 -31.01 10.18 -40.83
N ILE A 588 -31.13 9.31 -39.83
CA ILE A 588 -32.25 8.36 -39.70
C ILE A 588 -33.05 8.72 -38.44
N ASP A 589 -34.28 9.18 -38.64
CA ASP A 589 -35.24 9.39 -37.56
C ASP A 589 -35.73 8.05 -37.01
N CYS A 590 -35.47 7.83 -35.72
CA CYS A 590 -35.80 6.61 -34.99
C CYS A 590 -37.04 6.75 -34.10
N ASN A 591 -37.84 7.81 -34.23
CA ASN A 591 -39.05 8.00 -33.42
C ASN A 591 -40.07 6.86 -33.57
N GLN A 592 -40.07 6.18 -34.72
CA GLN A 592 -40.96 5.04 -34.98
C GLN A 592 -40.31 3.66 -34.70
N GLY A 593 -39.09 3.63 -34.15
CA GLY A 593 -38.36 2.40 -33.83
C GLY A 593 -36.92 2.40 -34.32
N ILE A 594 -36.12 1.46 -33.81
CA ILE A 594 -34.69 1.31 -34.17
C ILE A 594 -34.58 0.34 -35.36
N PRO A 595 -33.98 0.75 -36.49
CA PRO A 595 -33.81 -0.12 -37.65
C PRO A 595 -33.11 -1.43 -37.29
N SER A 596 -33.49 -2.52 -37.94
CA SER A 596 -32.80 -3.80 -37.75
C SER A 596 -31.36 -3.71 -38.26
N MET A 597 -30.49 -4.56 -37.72
CA MET A 597 -29.09 -4.63 -38.15
C MET A 597 -28.92 -4.97 -39.63
N GLU A 598 -29.88 -5.67 -40.24
CA GLU A 598 -29.84 -6.01 -41.66
C GLU A 598 -29.93 -4.75 -42.53
N ILE A 599 -30.88 -3.86 -42.22
CA ILE A 599 -31.05 -2.57 -42.89
C ILE A 599 -29.82 -1.67 -42.68
N ILE A 600 -29.22 -1.72 -41.48
CA ILE A 600 -28.02 -0.94 -41.19
C ILE A 600 -26.81 -1.51 -41.93
N LYS A 601 -26.65 -2.84 -41.98
CA LYS A 601 -25.54 -3.52 -42.68
C LYS A 601 -25.51 -3.24 -44.17
N GLU A 602 -26.67 -3.19 -44.83
CA GLU A 602 -26.76 -2.75 -46.24
C GLU A 602 -26.22 -1.34 -46.46
N LYS A 603 -26.24 -0.51 -45.41
CA LYS A 603 -25.76 0.87 -45.43
C LYS A 603 -24.34 1.00 -44.87
N LEU A 604 -23.76 0.00 -44.21
CA LEU A 604 -22.39 0.05 -43.71
C LEU A 604 -21.41 -0.14 -44.88
N GLY A 605 -20.41 0.74 -44.98
CA GLY A 605 -19.30 0.64 -45.94
C GLY A 605 -17.95 0.71 -45.24
N GLU A 606 -16.86 0.76 -46.01
CA GLU A 606 -15.50 0.96 -45.48
C GLU A 606 -15.39 2.34 -44.78
N ASN A 607 -14.82 2.38 -43.57
CA ASN A 607 -14.60 3.60 -42.75
C ASN A 607 -15.88 4.41 -42.44
N THR A 608 -16.90 3.75 -41.87
CA THR A 608 -18.18 4.39 -41.51
C THR A 608 -18.18 4.90 -40.07
N LEU A 609 -18.63 6.13 -39.81
CA LEU A 609 -18.96 6.64 -38.46
C LEU A 609 -20.46 6.49 -38.21
N LEU A 610 -20.81 5.66 -37.23
CA LEU A 610 -22.17 5.41 -36.76
C LEU A 610 -22.40 6.10 -35.41
N VAL A 611 -23.32 7.05 -35.37
CA VAL A 611 -23.71 7.76 -34.14
C VAL A 611 -25.09 7.28 -33.69
N LEU A 612 -25.18 6.86 -32.44
CA LEU A 612 -26.40 6.41 -31.77
C LEU A 612 -26.77 7.44 -30.70
N ASP A 613 -27.56 8.45 -31.07
CA ASP A 613 -27.87 9.59 -30.21
C ASP A 613 -29.25 9.47 -29.55
N ASP A 614 -29.25 9.40 -28.21
CA ASP A 614 -30.43 9.37 -27.35
C ASP A 614 -31.50 8.31 -27.74
N LEU A 615 -31.05 7.19 -28.31
CA LEU A 615 -31.91 6.09 -28.76
C LEU A 615 -32.45 5.22 -27.60
N MET A 616 -31.97 5.45 -26.38
CA MET A 616 -32.30 4.61 -25.23
C MET A 616 -33.78 4.64 -24.86
N VAL A 617 -34.43 5.80 -24.96
CA VAL A 617 -35.86 5.94 -24.67
C VAL A 617 -36.67 5.03 -25.60
N VAL A 618 -36.38 5.08 -26.90
CA VAL A 618 -37.01 4.22 -27.92
C VAL A 618 -36.59 2.75 -27.81
N ALA A 619 -35.36 2.47 -27.36
CA ALA A 619 -34.91 1.10 -27.14
C ALA A 619 -35.66 0.41 -26.01
N THR A 620 -36.06 1.15 -24.97
CA THR A 620 -36.77 0.58 -23.81
C THR A 620 -38.26 0.35 -24.02
N THR A 621 -38.87 0.93 -25.07
CA THR A 621 -40.30 0.73 -25.35
C THR A 621 -40.61 -0.65 -25.91
N ASP A 622 -39.64 -1.32 -26.55
CA ASP A 622 -39.79 -2.67 -27.10
C ASP A 622 -38.49 -3.48 -26.95
N THR A 623 -38.62 -4.69 -26.44
CA THR A 623 -37.57 -5.71 -26.37
C THR A 623 -36.86 -5.93 -27.72
N THR A 624 -37.56 -5.77 -28.84
CA THR A 624 -36.98 -5.88 -30.19
C THR A 624 -36.04 -4.72 -30.50
N ASN A 625 -36.44 -3.48 -30.22
CA ASN A 625 -35.59 -2.29 -30.35
C ASN A 625 -34.35 -2.38 -29.44
N LEU A 626 -34.51 -2.88 -28.21
CA LEU A 626 -33.39 -3.13 -27.30
C LEU A 626 -32.42 -4.18 -27.85
N ARG A 627 -32.91 -5.22 -28.52
CA ARG A 627 -32.05 -6.22 -29.20
C ARG A 627 -31.34 -5.60 -30.39
N HIS A 628 -32.00 -4.78 -31.20
CA HIS A 628 -31.39 -4.08 -32.32
C HIS A 628 -30.26 -3.16 -31.84
N LEU A 629 -30.51 -2.29 -30.86
CA LEU A 629 -29.52 -1.39 -30.30
C LEU A 629 -28.29 -2.13 -29.75
N ASN A 630 -28.51 -3.22 -29.03
CA ASN A 630 -27.41 -4.04 -28.49
C ASN A 630 -26.61 -4.74 -29.59
N ASN A 631 -27.26 -5.23 -30.65
CA ASN A 631 -26.55 -5.87 -31.77
C ASN A 631 -25.71 -4.84 -32.55
N ILE A 632 -26.25 -3.64 -32.77
CA ILE A 632 -25.54 -2.51 -33.38
C ILE A 632 -24.30 -2.14 -32.54
N ALA A 633 -24.46 -2.04 -31.22
CA ALA A 633 -23.38 -1.65 -30.34
C ALA A 633 -22.33 -2.76 -30.17
N SER A 634 -22.71 -4.02 -29.90
CA SER A 634 -21.81 -5.02 -29.29
C SER A 634 -21.26 -6.14 -30.19
N ARG A 635 -22.04 -6.64 -31.16
CA ARG A 635 -21.73 -7.94 -31.82
C ARG A 635 -21.12 -7.82 -33.22
N ASP A 636 -21.46 -6.79 -33.98
CA ASP A 636 -21.09 -6.71 -35.41
C ASP A 636 -20.23 -5.48 -35.78
N SER A 637 -20.03 -4.54 -34.84
CA SER A 637 -19.20 -3.34 -35.04
C SER A 637 -17.70 -3.64 -35.12
N HIS A 638 -17.23 -4.78 -34.59
CA HIS A 638 -15.85 -5.24 -34.73
C HIS A 638 -15.57 -5.95 -36.07
N HIS A 639 -16.61 -6.41 -36.77
CA HIS A 639 -16.50 -7.18 -38.02
C HIS A 639 -16.74 -6.32 -39.28
N SER A 640 -17.25 -5.11 -39.11
CA SER A 640 -17.41 -4.09 -40.14
C SER A 640 -16.50 -2.92 -39.78
N ASN A 641 -15.78 -2.35 -40.74
CA ASN A 641 -14.77 -1.29 -40.55
C ASN A 641 -15.43 0.04 -40.06
N THR A 642 -16.02 0.05 -38.86
CA THR A 642 -17.02 1.02 -38.39
C THR A 642 -16.61 1.65 -37.05
N PHE A 643 -16.76 2.96 -36.93
CA PHE A 643 -16.68 3.71 -35.67
C PHE A 643 -18.06 3.80 -35.05
N VAL A 644 -18.22 3.44 -33.78
CA VAL A 644 -19.52 3.58 -33.10
C VAL A 644 -19.40 4.59 -31.97
N ILE A 645 -20.20 5.65 -32.03
CA ILE A 645 -20.40 6.60 -30.92
C ILE A 645 -21.76 6.31 -30.29
N TYR A 646 -21.74 5.90 -29.03
CA TYR A 646 -22.94 5.64 -28.25
C TYR A 646 -23.15 6.73 -27.20
N VAL A 647 -24.28 7.43 -27.29
CA VAL A 647 -24.60 8.55 -26.40
C VAL A 647 -25.58 8.09 -25.32
N CYS A 648 -25.22 8.28 -24.05
CA CYS A 648 -26.05 7.89 -22.92
C CYS A 648 -26.06 8.94 -21.81
N GLN A 649 -27.07 8.87 -20.93
CA GLN A 649 -27.16 9.79 -19.79
C GLN A 649 -26.26 9.33 -18.62
N ASN A 650 -26.29 8.03 -18.28
CA ASN A 650 -25.52 7.42 -17.18
C ASN A 650 -24.83 6.12 -17.64
N LEU A 651 -23.72 5.74 -17.00
CA LEU A 651 -22.98 4.52 -17.33
C LEU A 651 -23.57 3.24 -16.72
N ASN A 652 -24.47 3.38 -15.74
CA ASN A 652 -24.97 2.29 -14.88
C ASN A 652 -26.48 2.06 -15.04
N PHE A 653 -27.04 2.18 -16.25
CA PHE A 653 -28.48 1.97 -16.43
C PHE A 653 -28.86 0.50 -16.67
N GLY A 654 -29.92 0.07 -15.98
CA GLY A 654 -30.35 -1.31 -15.76
C GLY A 654 -30.48 -2.18 -17.01
N SER A 655 -29.58 -3.14 -17.15
CA SER A 655 -29.75 -4.52 -17.64
C SER A 655 -28.36 -5.13 -17.81
N GLY A 656 -28.19 -6.44 -17.56
CA GLY A 656 -26.90 -7.12 -17.75
C GLY A 656 -26.32 -7.02 -19.17
N LYS A 657 -27.10 -6.57 -20.16
CA LYS A 657 -26.73 -6.47 -21.57
C LYS A 657 -26.00 -5.16 -21.93
N LEU A 658 -26.34 -4.01 -21.32
CA LEU A 658 -25.65 -2.73 -21.56
C LEU A 658 -24.29 -2.63 -20.86
N ARG A 659 -24.08 -3.42 -19.80
CA ARG A 659 -22.77 -3.61 -19.17
C ARG A 659 -21.71 -4.09 -20.18
N ASN A 660 -22.10 -4.93 -21.13
CA ASN A 660 -21.19 -5.46 -22.15
C ASN A 660 -20.71 -4.36 -23.11
N CYS A 661 -21.58 -3.44 -23.52
CA CYS A 661 -21.19 -2.29 -24.36
C CYS A 661 -20.15 -1.40 -23.65
N ARG A 662 -20.32 -1.18 -22.34
CA ARG A 662 -19.36 -0.41 -21.54
C ARG A 662 -18.00 -1.08 -21.42
N VAL A 663 -17.96 -2.39 -21.17
CA VAL A 663 -16.72 -3.16 -21.05
C VAL A 663 -15.99 -3.24 -22.39
N ASN A 664 -16.72 -3.28 -23.51
CA ASN A 664 -16.15 -3.38 -24.85
C ASN A 664 -15.75 -2.03 -25.48
N SER A 665 -16.14 -0.91 -24.87
CA SER A 665 -15.78 0.43 -25.34
C SER A 665 -14.31 0.75 -25.09
N GLN A 666 -13.58 1.10 -26.14
CA GLN A 666 -12.17 1.52 -26.05
C GLN A 666 -12.03 2.95 -25.52
N TYR A 667 -13.01 3.82 -25.80
CA TYR A 667 -12.98 5.22 -25.38
C TYR A 667 -14.21 5.55 -24.52
N HIS A 668 -13.98 6.17 -23.36
CA HIS A 668 -15.05 6.69 -22.50
C HIS A 668 -14.90 8.20 -22.36
N ILE A 669 -15.94 8.92 -22.77
CA ILE A 669 -16.02 10.38 -22.69
C ILE A 669 -17.02 10.74 -21.60
N MET A 670 -16.57 11.47 -20.59
CA MET A 670 -17.47 12.02 -19.56
C MET A 670 -17.61 13.51 -19.75
N CYS A 671 -18.82 13.96 -20.08
CA CYS A 671 -19.17 15.37 -20.11
C CYS A 671 -19.47 15.85 -18.68
N LYS A 672 -19.23 17.13 -18.40
CA LYS A 672 -19.43 17.77 -17.10
C LYS A 672 -20.80 17.39 -16.48
N SER A 673 -20.76 16.86 -15.25
CA SER A 673 -21.93 16.58 -14.42
C SER A 673 -21.76 17.30 -13.07
N LEU A 674 -22.80 18.00 -12.60
CA LEU A 674 -22.81 18.67 -11.30
C LEU A 674 -23.29 17.75 -10.16
N THR A 675 -23.82 16.57 -10.50
CA THR A 675 -24.61 15.74 -9.58
C THR A 675 -24.09 14.32 -9.41
N ASP A 676 -23.15 13.84 -10.25
CA ASP A 676 -22.74 12.43 -10.21
C ASP A 676 -21.24 12.21 -10.46
N CYS A 677 -20.44 12.25 -9.39
CA CYS A 677 -19.01 11.88 -9.43
C CYS A 677 -18.79 10.36 -9.45
N ARG A 678 -19.82 9.55 -9.14
CA ARG A 678 -19.69 8.10 -8.94
C ARG A 678 -19.29 7.36 -10.20
N ASP A 679 -19.81 7.78 -11.36
CA ASP A 679 -19.47 7.18 -12.65
C ASP A 679 -18.01 7.46 -13.05
N VAL A 680 -17.49 8.65 -12.72
CA VAL A 680 -16.10 9.03 -12.92
C VAL A 680 -15.17 8.31 -11.94
N GLU A 681 -15.54 8.22 -10.67
CA GLU A 681 -14.84 7.45 -9.62
C GLU A 681 -14.79 5.95 -9.95
N MET A 682 -15.85 5.39 -10.50
CA MET A 682 -15.91 3.99 -10.91
C MET A 682 -14.95 3.71 -12.09
N ILE A 683 -14.94 4.54 -13.13
CA ILE A 683 -13.98 4.37 -14.23
C ILE A 683 -12.55 4.60 -13.71
N ALA A 684 -12.34 5.61 -12.88
CA ALA A 684 -11.05 5.90 -12.27
C ALA A 684 -10.53 4.70 -11.45
N THR A 685 -11.39 4.08 -10.65
CA THR A 685 -11.07 2.88 -9.87
C THR A 685 -10.72 1.70 -10.78
N ASN A 686 -11.52 1.45 -11.82
CA ASN A 686 -11.24 0.39 -12.80
C ASN A 686 -9.94 0.62 -13.59
N LYS A 687 -9.51 1.88 -13.73
CA LYS A 687 -8.28 2.30 -14.42
C LYS A 687 -7.12 2.59 -13.45
N LYS A 688 -7.26 2.31 -12.15
CA LYS A 688 -6.25 2.55 -11.08
C LYS A 688 -5.78 4.01 -10.94
N ILE A 689 -6.64 4.95 -11.27
CA ILE A 689 -6.38 6.39 -11.19
C ILE A 689 -6.49 6.83 -9.72
N ASN A 690 -5.45 7.50 -9.20
CA ASN A 690 -5.45 8.02 -7.82
C ASN A 690 -6.55 9.09 -7.61
N GLN A 691 -7.27 9.01 -6.49
CA GLN A 691 -8.36 9.95 -6.14
C GLN A 691 -7.93 11.43 -6.11
N ASN A 692 -6.69 11.74 -5.67
CA ASN A 692 -6.18 13.12 -5.69
C ASN A 692 -6.00 13.66 -7.12
N LYS A 693 -5.59 12.79 -8.05
CA LYS A 693 -5.48 13.14 -9.47
C LYS A 693 -6.87 13.32 -10.09
N LEU A 694 -7.83 12.48 -9.70
CA LEU A 694 -9.22 12.56 -10.14
C LEU A 694 -9.89 13.89 -9.78
N HIS A 695 -9.65 14.40 -8.57
CA HIS A 695 -10.19 15.69 -8.15
C HIS A 695 -9.67 16.85 -9.01
N LYS A 696 -8.36 16.87 -9.32
CA LYS A 696 -7.76 17.90 -10.18
C LYS A 696 -8.33 17.85 -11.59
N ILE A 697 -8.48 16.65 -12.14
CA ILE A 697 -9.14 16.38 -13.42
C ILE A 697 -10.56 16.96 -13.43
N LEU A 698 -11.37 16.66 -12.41
CA LEU A 698 -12.75 17.11 -12.32
C LEU A 698 -12.85 18.63 -12.18
N GLU A 699 -11.92 19.26 -11.45
CA GLU A 699 -11.82 20.72 -11.34
C GLU A 699 -11.52 21.37 -12.68
N ASP A 700 -10.57 20.83 -13.45
CA ASP A 700 -10.19 21.34 -14.76
C ASP A 700 -11.32 21.17 -15.80
N VAL A 701 -12.04 20.04 -15.76
CA VAL A 701 -13.27 19.84 -16.54
C VAL A 701 -14.35 20.85 -16.13
N GLY A 702 -14.48 21.14 -14.83
CA GLY A 702 -15.46 22.07 -14.28
C GLY A 702 -15.32 23.52 -14.75
N LYS A 703 -14.11 23.95 -15.12
CA LYS A 703 -13.80 25.34 -15.57
C LYS A 703 -14.37 25.67 -16.95
N LYS A 704 -14.63 24.68 -17.81
CA LYS A 704 -15.15 24.89 -19.17
C LYS A 704 -16.67 24.70 -19.24
N GLN A 705 -17.36 25.52 -20.05
CA GLN A 705 -18.83 25.50 -20.20
C GLN A 705 -19.35 24.14 -20.74
N TYR A 706 -18.56 23.47 -21.59
CA TYR A 706 -18.81 22.11 -22.08
C TYR A 706 -17.57 21.23 -21.86
N GLY A 707 -17.05 21.23 -20.63
CA GLY A 707 -15.90 20.42 -20.26
C GLY A 707 -16.18 18.92 -20.40
N TYR A 708 -15.16 18.19 -20.84
CA TYR A 708 -15.18 16.73 -20.94
C TYR A 708 -13.84 16.15 -20.55
N ILE A 709 -13.82 14.87 -20.19
CA ILE A 709 -12.62 14.06 -20.04
C ILE A 709 -12.67 12.85 -20.98
N VAL A 710 -11.52 12.54 -21.57
CA VAL A 710 -11.29 11.35 -22.38
C VAL A 710 -10.53 10.32 -21.56
N PHE A 711 -11.09 9.12 -21.41
CA PHE A 711 -10.38 7.92 -20.97
C PHE A 711 -10.12 7.03 -22.18
N ASP A 712 -8.85 6.76 -22.45
CA ASP A 712 -8.37 6.00 -23.60
C ASP A 712 -7.91 4.61 -23.16
N GLY A 713 -8.78 3.62 -23.37
CA GLY A 713 -8.51 2.21 -23.16
C GLY A 713 -8.06 1.46 -24.42
N CYS A 714 -7.72 2.13 -25.52
CA CYS A 714 -7.32 1.47 -26.76
C CYS A 714 -5.98 0.73 -26.56
N PRO A 715 -5.87 -0.59 -26.79
CA PRO A 715 -4.59 -1.30 -26.59
C PRO A 715 -3.42 -0.74 -27.41
N LYS A 716 -3.70 -0.11 -28.56
CA LYS A 716 -2.70 0.55 -29.43
C LYS A 716 -2.48 2.04 -29.11
N GLY A 717 -3.20 2.60 -28.13
CA GLY A 717 -3.12 4.01 -27.74
C GLY A 717 -1.82 4.37 -27.01
N TYR A 718 -1.61 5.67 -26.79
CA TYR A 718 -0.41 6.21 -26.16
C TYR A 718 -0.48 6.05 -24.63
N ASP A 719 0.42 5.25 -24.05
CA ASP A 719 0.43 4.95 -22.61
C ASP A 719 0.58 6.19 -21.73
N ASN A 720 1.29 7.22 -22.21
CA ASN A 720 1.48 8.46 -21.48
C ASN A 720 0.35 9.49 -21.70
N ALA A 721 -0.70 9.14 -22.45
CA ALA A 721 -1.82 10.05 -22.78
C ALA A 721 -3.20 9.40 -22.61
N ARG A 722 -3.28 8.43 -21.69
CA ARG A 722 -4.48 7.62 -21.41
C ARG A 722 -5.64 8.44 -20.85
N VAL A 723 -5.35 9.55 -20.19
CA VAL A 723 -6.37 10.48 -19.67
C VAL A 723 -6.03 11.88 -20.12
N ARG A 724 -6.97 12.53 -20.82
CA ARG A 724 -6.74 13.83 -21.43
C ARG A 724 -8.01 14.67 -21.56
N THR A 725 -7.84 15.99 -21.60
CA THR A 725 -8.86 16.97 -22.00
C THR A 725 -8.32 17.84 -23.14
N GLY A 726 -9.20 18.60 -23.81
CA GLY A 726 -8.78 19.54 -24.84
C GLY A 726 -8.24 18.86 -26.11
N ILE A 727 -9.01 17.92 -26.66
CA ILE A 727 -8.65 17.18 -27.87
C ILE A 727 -8.94 17.96 -29.17
N PHE A 728 -9.75 19.02 -29.11
CA PHE A 728 -10.16 19.76 -30.32
C PHE A 728 -9.07 20.75 -30.77
N PRO A 729 -8.97 21.09 -32.07
CA PRO A 729 -7.85 21.88 -32.60
C PRO A 729 -7.61 23.26 -32.00
N ASN A 730 -8.62 23.85 -31.33
CA ASN A 730 -8.53 25.16 -30.68
C ASN A 730 -8.45 25.05 -29.14
N ASP A 731 -8.41 23.84 -28.60
CA ASP A 731 -8.24 23.61 -27.18
C ASP A 731 -6.76 23.40 -26.83
N GLU A 732 -6.36 23.89 -25.66
CA GLU A 732 -5.11 23.44 -25.02
C GLU A 732 -5.29 22.00 -24.53
N THR A 733 -4.51 21.08 -25.10
CA THR A 733 -4.52 19.68 -24.69
C THR A 733 -3.84 19.54 -23.33
N VAL A 734 -4.58 19.04 -22.35
CA VAL A 734 -4.05 18.71 -21.03
C VAL A 734 -4.02 17.19 -20.89
N ILE A 735 -2.83 16.66 -20.67
CA ILE A 735 -2.61 15.23 -20.42
C ILE A 735 -2.36 15.05 -18.93
N TYR A 736 -3.09 14.12 -18.32
CA TYR A 736 -2.95 13.79 -16.91
C TYR A 736 -2.08 12.54 -16.83
N ASP A 737 -0.97 12.64 -16.09
CA ASP A 737 -0.17 11.48 -15.72
C ASP A 737 -0.93 10.71 -14.65
N VAL A 738 -1.41 9.50 -14.97
CA VAL A 738 -2.40 8.78 -14.16
C VAL A 738 -1.84 7.54 -13.52
#